data_AF-A0A428YAR4-F1
#
_entry.id   AF-A0A428YAR4-F1
#
_cell.length_a   1.000
_cell.length_b   1.000
_cell.length_c   1.000
_cell.angle_alpha   90.00
_cell.angle_beta   90.00
_cell.angle_gamma   90.00
#
_symmetry.space_group_name_H-M   'P 1'
#
loop_
_entity.id
_entity.type
_entity.pdbx_description
1 polymer ?
#
loop_
_entity_poly.entity_id
_entity_poly.type
_entity_poly.pdbx_seq_one_letter_code
_entity_poly.pdbx_strand_id
1 'polypeptide(L)'
;MTFRLLDAYVGWDPDRRDKVPPVPPLIGFDDPAGLRLPRLGPVPDGPDRAELLPWFPDRRLAPARRPGWYLLAGARVLRRDGCGAGFTPVRLAGPRPRRPVAVAACGHWLAVAGPRRLVIWWREGEQPTGIATGDPIARLAVARDGTVLAAGPDGTMLRAYAPDGWLRRTWATGLPGRVEGLRFGPHRRVWLVTAEGEGRRLWVADRLGSTPVAATLDDLAAELPPSALASAVDDPDGGFCLHRPESPAAEAGLECFDWQGRPLDKPLPRAAGTLAAEGELETTALDSGVSRCRWHRVRIDADVPEGTTVQVSVAVTEDADDAGRPAGSDWQALPPGALDALVDQPPGRYLYLRVRLTSDGRDTPLVRRIRLDFPRHTSAELLPAAFREDPAADDFAERFLSLFDATIGDVDRVVERYPALLDGRAVPGEALPWLGGLLGLAFEAGWGDDVRRELIAAAPELFRARGTPAGVARAVRIVFGADPVLHELAAERAWLRLGVDGQLGVAHLFGRSRGRMRVGARLAGAPLRGHGDAYEDPLREHAYRIRVSLPARPDRRPDLDALARLVRAQAPAHTVAEVHGGGLGWVVGVRSVVGVDTALVPLPPAVLGSAAAKPVAGVEPLRLNRQSVLAPGRRGEYRGIAVGERSTVGVTTVVW
;
A
#
# COMPACT_ATOMS: atom_id res chain seq x y z
N MET A 1 37.99 13.64 -5.24
CA MET A 1 36.64 13.51 -4.65
C MET A 1 36.27 14.89 -4.14
N THR A 2 35.12 15.44 -4.50
CA THR A 2 34.76 16.85 -4.19
C THR A 2 33.84 16.98 -2.96
N PHE A 3 33.51 15.86 -2.32
CA PHE A 3 32.67 15.81 -1.14
C PHE A 3 32.82 14.48 -0.40
N ARG A 4 32.39 14.45 0.87
CA ARG A 4 32.11 13.25 1.66
C ARG A 4 30.64 13.22 2.01
N LEU A 5 30.09 12.01 2.08
CA LEU A 5 28.68 11.76 2.38
C LEU A 5 28.57 10.86 3.60
N LEU A 6 27.69 11.24 4.52
CA LEU A 6 27.28 10.47 5.68
C LEU A 6 25.77 10.20 5.54
N ASP A 7 25.37 8.95 5.37
CA ASP A 7 23.99 8.50 5.24
C ASP A 7 23.81 7.05 5.72
N ALA A 8 22.61 6.49 5.57
CA ALA A 8 22.27 5.14 6.01
C ALA A 8 23.11 4.01 5.39
N TYR A 9 23.92 4.31 4.35
CA TYR A 9 24.71 3.33 3.63
C TYR A 9 26.21 3.55 3.80
N VAL A 10 26.65 4.78 4.09
CA VAL A 10 28.06 5.15 4.12
C VAL A 10 28.32 6.20 5.20
N GLY A 11 29.41 6.01 5.95
CA GLY A 11 30.11 7.11 6.62
C GLY A 11 29.82 7.31 8.10
N TRP A 12 28.76 6.70 8.65
CA TRP A 12 28.62 6.66 10.11
C TRP A 12 29.62 5.67 10.73
N ASP A 13 30.33 6.12 11.76
CA ASP A 13 31.22 5.27 12.55
C ASP A 13 30.60 5.04 13.93
N PRO A 14 30.07 3.84 14.22
CA PRO A 14 29.35 3.55 15.47
C PRO A 14 30.27 3.27 16.68
N ASP A 15 31.60 3.24 16.51
CA ASP A 15 32.55 2.75 17.51
C ASP A 15 33.16 3.84 18.41
N ARG A 16 32.30 4.62 19.08
CA ARG A 16 32.70 5.44 20.23
C ARG A 16 31.86 5.26 21.50
N ARG A 17 31.17 4.12 21.63
CA ARG A 17 30.26 3.80 22.75
C ARG A 17 30.91 3.75 24.15
N ASP A 18 32.24 3.73 24.26
CA ASP A 18 32.88 3.23 25.49
C ASP A 18 33.45 4.25 26.49
N LYS A 19 33.43 5.58 26.26
CA LYS A 19 34.07 6.50 27.25
C LYS A 19 33.42 7.85 27.59
N VAL A 20 32.13 8.08 27.32
CA VAL A 20 31.39 9.24 27.86
C VAL A 20 29.91 8.90 28.10
N PRO A 21 29.35 9.07 29.32
CA PRO A 21 27.89 9.29 29.44
C PRO A 21 27.57 10.57 30.26
N PRO A 22 26.43 11.25 30.00
CA PRO A 22 25.11 10.66 30.27
C PRO A 22 24.06 10.78 29.15
N VAL A 23 24.43 11.24 27.96
CA VAL A 23 23.47 11.48 26.87
C VAL A 23 23.14 10.16 26.14
N PRO A 24 21.86 9.80 25.93
CA PRO A 24 21.47 8.65 25.12
C PRO A 24 22.11 8.70 23.73
N PRO A 25 22.72 7.62 23.23
CA PRO A 25 23.28 7.61 21.88
C PRO A 25 22.17 7.77 20.84
N LEU A 26 22.49 8.43 19.72
CA LEU A 26 21.59 8.46 18.57
C LEU A 26 21.34 7.04 18.04
N ILE A 27 20.20 6.83 17.37
CA ILE A 27 19.83 5.58 16.70
C ILE A 27 19.50 5.86 15.23
N GLY A 28 19.37 4.81 14.41
CA GLY A 28 19.00 4.93 12.99
C GLY A 28 20.18 5.06 12.02
N PHE A 29 21.38 4.58 12.39
CA PHE A 29 22.58 4.66 11.55
C PHE A 29 22.47 3.92 10.22
N ASP A 30 21.81 2.76 10.21
CA ASP A 30 21.58 1.93 9.01
C ASP A 30 20.12 2.01 8.53
N ASP A 31 19.36 2.99 9.05
CA ASP A 31 17.95 3.18 8.73
C ASP A 31 17.83 4.27 7.65
N PRO A 32 17.27 3.99 6.47
CA PRO A 32 17.01 4.99 5.44
C PRO A 32 16.16 6.18 5.92
N ALA A 33 15.39 6.02 6.99
CA ALA A 33 14.68 7.12 7.64
C ALA A 33 15.65 8.15 8.24
N GLY A 34 16.83 7.75 8.71
CA GLY A 34 17.87 8.64 9.24
C GLY A 34 18.03 8.62 10.76
N LEU A 35 19.05 9.37 11.22
CA LEU A 35 19.43 9.48 12.62
C LEU A 35 18.37 10.21 13.45
N ARG A 36 18.11 9.70 14.65
CA ARG A 36 17.11 10.25 15.58
C ARG A 36 17.43 9.93 17.04
N LEU A 37 16.68 10.56 17.95
CA LEU A 37 16.75 10.31 19.38
C LEU A 37 16.10 8.97 19.74
N PRO A 38 16.71 8.17 20.63
CA PRO A 38 16.12 6.92 21.09
C PRO A 38 14.95 7.18 22.01
N ARG A 39 14.06 6.18 22.14
CA ARG A 39 13.04 6.18 23.19
C ARG A 39 13.62 5.74 24.53
N LEU A 40 13.10 6.33 25.60
CA LEU A 40 13.38 5.95 26.98
C LEU A 40 12.67 4.63 27.29
N GLY A 41 13.43 3.58 27.62
CA GLY A 41 12.88 2.27 28.00
C GLY A 41 13.76 1.10 27.54
N PRO A 42 13.36 -0.16 27.85
CA PRO A 42 14.15 -1.35 27.55
C PRO A 42 14.16 -1.75 26.06
N VAL A 43 13.35 -1.10 25.21
CA VAL A 43 13.28 -1.33 23.75
C VAL A 43 13.27 0.04 23.05
N PRO A 44 14.43 0.66 22.80
CA PRO A 44 14.54 2.02 22.25
C PRO A 44 13.93 2.20 20.86
N ASP A 45 13.86 1.11 20.08
CA ASP A 45 13.30 1.07 18.72
C ASP A 45 11.83 0.55 18.66
N GLY A 46 11.20 0.27 19.81
CA GLY A 46 9.85 -0.30 19.88
C GLY A 46 8.74 0.76 19.76
N PRO A 47 7.54 0.40 19.24
CA PRO A 47 6.42 1.34 19.14
C PRO A 47 5.91 1.78 20.53
N ASP A 48 5.53 3.05 20.69
CA ASP A 48 4.95 3.55 21.94
C ASP A 48 3.46 3.17 22.04
N ARG A 49 2.92 3.15 23.27
CA ARG A 49 1.49 3.01 23.52
C ARG A 49 0.70 4.04 22.73
N ALA A 50 1.13 5.31 22.68
CA ALA A 50 0.43 6.37 21.97
C ALA A 50 0.33 6.09 20.46
N GLU A 51 1.41 5.64 19.83
CA GLU A 51 1.43 5.27 18.42
C GLU A 51 0.56 4.06 18.11
N LEU A 52 0.47 3.11 19.04
CA LEU A 52 -0.36 1.92 18.87
C LEU A 52 -1.84 2.18 19.16
N LEU A 53 -2.22 3.27 19.84
CA LEU A 53 -3.61 3.55 20.24
C LEU A 53 -4.61 3.49 19.07
N PRO A 54 -4.33 4.05 17.87
CA PRO A 54 -5.25 3.98 16.75
C PRO A 54 -5.56 2.54 16.33
N TRP A 55 -4.65 1.60 16.58
CA TRP A 55 -4.83 0.18 16.26
C TRP A 55 -5.28 -0.67 17.46
N PHE A 56 -4.82 -0.36 18.66
CA PHE A 56 -5.04 -1.14 19.87
C PHE A 56 -5.60 -0.24 20.98
N PRO A 57 -6.92 0.06 20.94
CA PRO A 57 -7.55 0.92 21.93
C PRO A 57 -7.49 0.32 23.34
N ASP A 58 -7.85 1.13 24.34
CA ASP A 58 -8.08 0.62 25.70
C ASP A 58 -9.13 -0.50 25.70
N ARG A 59 -9.01 -1.48 26.61
CA ARG A 59 -9.97 -2.59 26.75
C ARG A 59 -11.42 -2.15 26.91
N ARG A 60 -11.67 -0.94 27.42
CA ARG A 60 -13.00 -0.34 27.60
C ARG A 60 -13.57 0.23 26.29
N LEU A 61 -12.78 0.34 25.23
CA LEU A 61 -13.15 0.95 23.95
C LEU A 61 -13.08 -0.07 22.82
N ALA A 62 -14.04 0.01 21.89
CA ALA A 62 -13.98 -0.75 20.65
C ALA A 62 -14.50 0.09 19.46
N PRO A 63 -13.78 0.11 18.33
CA PRO A 63 -14.28 0.77 17.12
C PRO A 63 -15.50 0.03 16.55
N ALA A 64 -16.51 0.77 16.12
CA ALA A 64 -17.73 0.25 15.52
C ALA A 64 -17.71 0.34 13.99
N ARG A 65 -18.81 -0.04 13.33
CA ARG A 65 -19.01 0.13 11.87
C ARG A 65 -19.39 1.58 11.57
N ARG A 66 -18.77 2.19 10.53
CA ARG A 66 -18.78 3.66 10.28
C ARG A 66 -18.06 4.38 11.44
N PRO A 67 -17.78 5.70 11.45
CA PRO A 67 -16.89 6.29 12.47
C PRO A 67 -17.54 6.36 13.87
N GLY A 68 -17.93 5.22 14.43
CA GLY A 68 -18.58 5.06 15.73
C GLY A 68 -17.72 4.25 16.70
N TRP A 69 -18.08 4.31 17.97
CA TRP A 69 -17.31 3.72 19.06
C TRP A 69 -18.24 3.09 20.11
N TYR A 70 -17.83 1.95 20.67
CA TYR A 70 -18.41 1.39 21.88
C TYR A 70 -17.53 1.72 23.08
N LEU A 71 -18.16 2.07 24.21
CA LEU A 71 -17.52 2.39 25.48
C LEU A 71 -18.15 1.57 26.61
N LEU A 72 -17.31 0.99 27.47
CA LEU A 72 -17.71 0.41 28.74
C LEU A 72 -17.71 1.48 29.85
N ALA A 73 -18.90 1.98 30.18
CA ALA A 73 -19.12 2.94 31.27
C ALA A 73 -19.72 2.22 32.49
N GLY A 74 -18.85 1.70 33.36
CA GLY A 74 -19.24 0.90 34.52
C GLY A 74 -19.89 -0.42 34.08
N ALA A 75 -21.18 -0.62 34.40
CA ALA A 75 -21.94 -1.81 33.99
C ALA A 75 -22.68 -1.66 32.65
N ARG A 76 -22.55 -0.50 31.98
CA ARG A 76 -23.29 -0.17 30.75
C ARG A 76 -22.35 -0.18 29.55
N VAL A 77 -22.87 -0.65 28.42
CA VAL A 77 -22.23 -0.46 27.11
C VAL A 77 -22.89 0.75 26.46
N LEU A 78 -22.10 1.75 26.15
CA LEU A 78 -22.52 2.93 25.40
C LEU A 78 -22.01 2.85 23.96
N ARG A 79 -22.70 3.52 23.05
CA ARG A 79 -22.33 3.65 21.64
C ARG A 79 -22.40 5.11 21.23
N ARG A 80 -21.41 5.52 20.45
CA ARG A 80 -21.38 6.78 19.73
C ARG A 80 -21.41 6.49 18.23
N ASP A 81 -22.28 7.18 17.50
CA ASP A 81 -22.26 7.21 16.04
C ASP A 81 -21.59 8.52 15.58
N GLY A 82 -20.80 8.47 14.51
CA GLY A 82 -19.74 9.45 14.22
C GLY A 82 -20.12 10.92 14.05
N CYS A 83 -21.39 11.26 13.91
CA CYS A 83 -21.86 12.66 13.82
C CYS A 83 -22.70 13.10 15.04
N GLY A 84 -22.85 12.25 16.07
CA GLY A 84 -23.66 12.53 17.25
C GLY A 84 -22.87 13.16 18.41
N ALA A 85 -23.54 14.03 19.18
CA ALA A 85 -22.98 14.83 20.28
C ALA A 85 -22.76 14.05 21.61
N GLY A 86 -22.63 12.72 21.59
CA GLY A 86 -22.31 11.96 22.81
C GLY A 86 -22.52 10.46 22.72
N PHE A 87 -22.13 9.76 23.79
CA PHE A 87 -22.33 8.31 23.95
C PHE A 87 -23.74 8.00 24.47
N THR A 88 -24.46 7.12 23.77
CA THR A 88 -25.82 6.69 24.12
C THR A 88 -25.84 5.22 24.58
N PRO A 89 -26.69 4.82 25.56
CA PRO A 89 -26.74 3.43 26.00
C PRO A 89 -27.21 2.46 24.91
N VAL A 90 -26.49 1.34 24.74
CA VAL A 90 -26.89 0.25 23.83
C VAL A 90 -27.89 -0.67 24.52
N ARG A 91 -29.01 -0.96 23.84
CA ARG A 91 -29.98 -1.94 24.31
C ARG A 91 -29.51 -3.35 23.97
N LEU A 92 -28.77 -3.98 24.89
CA LEU A 92 -28.34 -5.38 24.74
C LEU A 92 -29.46 -6.36 25.13
N ALA A 93 -29.79 -7.28 24.24
CA ALA A 93 -30.75 -8.35 24.52
C ALA A 93 -30.10 -9.50 25.31
N GLY A 94 -30.87 -10.13 26.20
CA GLY A 94 -30.41 -11.31 26.94
C GLY A 94 -29.43 -11.02 28.08
N PRO A 95 -28.65 -12.03 28.52
CA PRO A 95 -27.84 -11.95 29.72
C PRO A 95 -26.64 -11.02 29.55
N ARG A 96 -26.33 -10.23 30.58
CA ARG A 96 -25.21 -9.28 30.60
C ARG A 96 -24.16 -9.66 31.65
N PRO A 97 -22.86 -9.41 31.41
CA PRO A 97 -21.85 -9.55 32.45
C PRO A 97 -22.07 -8.48 33.55
N ARG A 98 -22.02 -8.88 34.83
CA ARG A 98 -22.27 -7.98 35.99
C ARG A 98 -21.22 -6.89 36.16
N ARG A 99 -19.98 -7.15 35.72
CA ARG A 99 -18.84 -6.23 35.77
C ARG A 99 -18.08 -6.37 34.46
N PRO A 100 -18.47 -5.70 33.37
CA PRO A 100 -17.73 -5.79 32.12
C PRO A 100 -16.33 -5.18 32.29
N VAL A 101 -15.32 -5.85 31.73
CA VAL A 101 -13.89 -5.49 31.82
C VAL A 101 -13.32 -5.19 30.43
N ALA A 102 -13.82 -5.85 29.39
CA ALA A 102 -13.37 -5.65 28.02
C ALA A 102 -14.54 -5.70 27.03
N VAL A 103 -14.47 -4.86 25.99
CA VAL A 103 -15.38 -4.85 24.85
C VAL A 103 -14.59 -4.98 23.56
N ALA A 104 -15.14 -5.69 22.59
CA ALA A 104 -14.59 -5.76 21.25
C ALA A 104 -15.73 -5.86 20.22
N ALA A 105 -15.56 -5.22 19.07
CA ALA A 105 -16.57 -5.18 18.02
C ALA A 105 -15.91 -5.30 16.64
N CYS A 106 -16.60 -5.95 15.70
CA CYS A 106 -16.18 -6.02 14.31
C CYS A 106 -17.37 -6.28 13.39
N GLY A 107 -17.66 -5.34 12.47
CA GLY A 107 -18.84 -5.44 11.62
C GLY A 107 -20.13 -5.42 12.45
N HIS A 108 -20.89 -6.52 12.41
CA HIS A 108 -22.13 -6.69 13.17
C HIS A 108 -21.96 -7.45 14.49
N TRP A 109 -20.75 -7.90 14.79
CA TRP A 109 -20.44 -8.64 16.01
C TRP A 109 -20.03 -7.70 17.14
N LEU A 110 -20.56 -7.97 18.33
CA LEU A 110 -20.19 -7.30 19.58
C LEU A 110 -19.92 -8.37 20.64
N ALA A 111 -18.77 -8.30 21.30
CA ALA A 111 -18.41 -9.19 22.40
C ALA A 111 -18.07 -8.37 23.65
N VAL A 112 -18.59 -8.78 24.79
CA VAL A 112 -18.31 -8.15 26.08
C VAL A 112 -17.92 -9.23 27.09
N ALA A 113 -16.75 -9.06 27.69
CA ALA A 113 -16.27 -9.91 28.76
C ALA A 113 -16.39 -9.21 30.11
N GLY A 114 -16.81 -9.96 31.12
CA GLY A 114 -16.54 -9.67 32.52
C GLY A 114 -15.59 -10.70 33.14
N PRO A 115 -15.35 -10.67 34.47
CA PRO A 115 -14.33 -11.47 35.14
C PRO A 115 -14.40 -12.98 34.95
N ARG A 116 -15.57 -13.54 34.65
CA ARG A 116 -15.78 -14.99 34.46
C ARG A 116 -16.82 -15.34 33.40
N ARG A 117 -17.21 -14.36 32.58
CA ARG A 117 -18.31 -14.50 31.62
C ARG A 117 -18.03 -13.66 30.37
N LEU A 118 -18.06 -14.31 29.22
CA LEU A 118 -18.06 -13.69 27.90
C LEU A 118 -19.45 -13.85 27.30
N VAL A 119 -19.98 -12.77 26.72
CA VAL A 119 -21.23 -12.82 25.96
C VAL A 119 -20.98 -12.24 24.58
N ILE A 120 -21.49 -12.91 23.56
CA ILE A 120 -21.30 -12.59 22.14
C ILE A 120 -22.68 -12.31 21.53
N TRP A 121 -22.77 -11.19 20.81
CA TRP A 121 -23.97 -10.76 20.12
C TRP A 121 -23.73 -10.56 18.63
N TRP A 122 -24.76 -10.86 17.85
CA TRP A 122 -24.93 -10.43 16.47
C TRP A 122 -25.89 -9.23 16.39
N ARG A 123 -25.91 -8.53 15.25
CA ARG A 123 -26.67 -7.29 15.03
C ARG A 123 -26.44 -6.27 16.15
N GLU A 124 -25.17 -6.04 16.48
CA GLU A 124 -24.75 -4.92 17.33
C GLU A 124 -25.39 -4.92 18.75
N GLY A 125 -25.73 -6.10 19.26
CA GLY A 125 -26.29 -6.29 20.62
C GLY A 125 -27.72 -6.79 20.67
N GLU A 126 -28.43 -6.86 19.55
CA GLU A 126 -29.84 -7.27 19.50
C GLU A 126 -30.05 -8.78 19.62
N GLN A 127 -29.09 -9.59 19.18
CA GLN A 127 -29.24 -11.05 19.14
C GLN A 127 -28.08 -11.74 19.86
N PRO A 128 -28.28 -12.30 21.07
CA PRO A 128 -27.25 -13.08 21.74
C PRO A 128 -27.02 -14.38 20.96
N THR A 129 -25.77 -14.67 20.61
CA THR A 129 -25.40 -15.87 19.85
C THR A 129 -24.64 -16.89 20.69
N GLY A 130 -23.89 -16.43 21.71
CA GLY A 130 -23.04 -17.30 22.51
C GLY A 130 -22.72 -16.73 23.88
N ILE A 131 -22.54 -17.64 24.85
CA ILE A 131 -22.12 -17.32 26.22
C ILE A 131 -21.04 -18.31 26.63
N ALA A 132 -19.89 -17.80 27.07
CA ALA A 132 -18.83 -18.62 27.67
C ALA A 132 -18.66 -18.24 29.14
N THR A 133 -18.39 -19.23 30.00
CA THR A 133 -18.18 -19.05 31.44
C THR A 133 -16.97 -19.84 31.92
N GLY A 134 -16.24 -19.31 32.90
CA GLY A 134 -15.22 -20.07 33.63
C GLY A 134 -13.87 -19.37 33.73
N ASP A 135 -13.38 -18.81 32.62
CA ASP A 135 -12.05 -18.22 32.54
C ASP A 135 -12.04 -16.69 32.76
N PRO A 136 -11.01 -16.14 33.41
CA PRO A 136 -10.81 -14.71 33.50
C PRO A 136 -10.34 -14.13 32.17
N ILE A 137 -10.96 -13.03 31.75
CA ILE A 137 -10.68 -12.34 30.49
C ILE A 137 -10.35 -10.88 30.79
N ALA A 138 -9.23 -10.40 30.27
CA ALA A 138 -8.76 -9.02 30.43
C ALA A 138 -8.66 -8.27 29.09
N ARG A 139 -8.54 -8.98 27.97
CA ARG A 139 -8.47 -8.42 26.61
C ARG A 139 -9.33 -9.24 25.65
N LEU A 140 -9.91 -8.59 24.66
CA LEU A 140 -10.76 -9.19 23.65
C LEU A 140 -10.45 -8.64 22.26
N ALA A 141 -10.61 -9.50 21.25
CA ALA A 141 -10.72 -9.11 19.85
C ALA A 141 -11.79 -9.95 19.17
N VAL A 142 -12.49 -9.38 18.17
CA VAL A 142 -13.55 -10.05 17.43
C VAL A 142 -13.24 -9.99 15.94
N ALA A 143 -13.35 -11.12 15.26
CA ALA A 143 -13.18 -11.23 13.80
C ALA A 143 -14.51 -10.98 13.06
N ARG A 144 -14.42 -10.71 11.75
CA ARG A 144 -15.62 -10.50 10.89
C ARG A 144 -16.56 -11.71 10.83
N ASP A 145 -16.03 -12.93 11.04
CA ASP A 145 -16.82 -14.16 11.07
C ASP A 145 -17.41 -14.48 12.45
N GLY A 146 -17.16 -13.63 13.46
CA GLY A 146 -17.69 -13.76 14.83
C GLY A 146 -16.79 -14.56 15.76
N THR A 147 -15.64 -15.05 15.29
CA THR A 147 -14.63 -15.64 16.16
C THR A 147 -14.13 -14.61 17.17
N VAL A 148 -14.08 -14.98 18.45
CA VAL A 148 -13.62 -14.11 19.54
C VAL A 148 -12.32 -14.64 20.10
N LEU A 149 -11.30 -13.79 20.14
CA LEU A 149 -10.02 -14.06 20.78
C LEU A 149 -9.99 -13.37 22.14
N ALA A 150 -9.61 -14.09 23.18
CA ALA A 150 -9.51 -13.58 24.53
C ALA A 150 -8.14 -13.89 25.15
N ALA A 151 -7.59 -12.93 25.88
CA ALA A 151 -6.44 -13.13 26.76
C ALA A 151 -6.85 -12.90 28.22
N GLY A 152 -6.27 -13.72 29.11
CA GLY A 152 -6.43 -13.54 30.56
C GLY A 152 -5.57 -12.39 31.10
N PRO A 153 -5.68 -12.07 32.40
CA PRO A 153 -4.89 -11.03 33.06
C PRO A 153 -3.38 -11.21 32.92
N ASP A 154 -2.89 -12.46 32.96
CA ASP A 154 -1.46 -12.78 32.84
C ASP A 154 -0.94 -12.58 31.41
N GLY A 155 -1.83 -12.51 30.41
CA GLY A 155 -1.47 -12.22 29.01
C GLY A 155 -0.64 -13.30 28.30
N THR A 156 -0.39 -14.46 28.92
CA THR A 156 0.45 -15.55 28.38
C THR A 156 -0.33 -16.61 27.60
N MET A 157 -1.64 -16.71 27.84
CA MET A 157 -2.52 -17.71 27.24
C MET A 157 -3.63 -17.04 26.43
N LEU A 158 -3.80 -17.49 25.19
CA LEU A 158 -4.89 -17.08 24.30
C LEU A 158 -5.95 -18.16 24.19
N ARG A 159 -7.21 -17.73 24.11
CA ARG A 159 -8.38 -18.58 23.94
C ARG A 159 -9.22 -18.08 22.77
N ALA A 160 -9.58 -18.98 21.85
CA ALA A 160 -10.46 -18.69 20.73
C ALA A 160 -11.83 -19.31 20.96
N TYR A 161 -12.87 -18.49 20.96
CA TYR A 161 -14.27 -18.88 21.07
C TYR A 161 -14.96 -18.72 19.72
N ALA A 162 -15.83 -19.67 19.38
CA ALA A 162 -16.71 -19.54 18.24
C ALA A 162 -17.89 -18.59 18.54
N PRO A 163 -18.64 -18.14 17.51
CA PRO A 163 -19.76 -17.21 17.70
C PRO A 163 -20.89 -17.75 18.60
N ASP A 164 -20.95 -19.08 18.75
CA ASP A 164 -21.86 -19.83 19.64
C ASP A 164 -21.39 -19.84 21.11
N GLY A 165 -20.22 -19.26 21.41
CA GLY A 165 -19.62 -19.22 22.74
C GLY A 165 -18.80 -20.46 23.10
N TRP A 166 -18.71 -21.46 22.22
CA TRP A 166 -17.91 -22.65 22.48
C TRP A 166 -16.41 -22.36 22.34
N LEU A 167 -15.64 -22.80 23.32
CA LEU A 167 -14.18 -22.74 23.28
C LEU A 167 -13.66 -23.69 22.19
N ARG A 168 -12.95 -23.15 21.20
CA ARG A 168 -12.37 -23.92 20.08
C ARG A 168 -10.93 -24.30 20.33
N ARG A 169 -10.15 -23.40 20.94
CA ARG A 169 -8.72 -23.60 21.15
C ARG A 169 -8.20 -22.75 22.29
N THR A 170 -7.21 -23.29 23.01
CA THR A 170 -6.39 -22.59 24.00
C THR A 170 -4.92 -22.88 23.71
N TRP A 171 -4.06 -21.86 23.72
CA TRP A 171 -2.62 -22.02 23.49
C TRP A 171 -1.82 -20.92 24.20
N ALA A 172 -0.55 -21.21 24.48
CA ALA A 172 0.40 -20.22 25.00
C ALA A 172 0.90 -19.33 23.87
N THR A 173 1.12 -18.05 24.15
CA THR A 173 1.65 -17.10 23.15
C THR A 173 3.09 -17.41 22.77
N GLY A 174 3.90 -17.88 23.72
CA GLY A 174 5.34 -18.10 23.54
C GLY A 174 6.13 -16.80 23.34
N LEU A 175 5.52 -15.64 23.62
CA LEU A 175 6.11 -14.32 23.42
C LEU A 175 6.68 -13.76 24.73
N PRO A 176 7.75 -12.94 24.67
CA PRO A 176 8.24 -12.21 25.84
C PRO A 176 7.24 -11.12 26.25
N GLY A 177 7.05 -10.95 27.56
CA GLY A 177 6.11 -9.99 28.14
C GLY A 177 4.65 -10.46 28.14
N ARG A 178 3.77 -9.61 28.69
CA ARG A 178 2.31 -9.88 28.74
C ARG A 178 1.62 -9.31 27.50
N VAL A 179 0.61 -9.99 26.97
CA VAL A 179 -0.22 -9.44 25.89
C VAL A 179 -1.09 -8.29 26.39
N GLU A 180 -0.89 -7.10 25.83
CA GLU A 180 -1.68 -5.91 26.13
C GLU A 180 -2.68 -5.54 25.01
N GLY A 181 -2.40 -5.92 23.76
CA GLY A 181 -3.23 -5.62 22.60
C GLY A 181 -3.52 -6.87 21.76
N LEU A 182 -4.77 -6.99 21.30
CA LEU A 182 -5.23 -8.05 20.40
C LEU A 182 -6.04 -7.42 19.26
N ARG A 183 -5.75 -7.78 18.00
CA ARG A 183 -6.56 -7.36 16.86
C ARG A 183 -6.54 -8.40 15.74
N PHE A 184 -7.64 -8.52 15.02
CA PHE A 184 -7.71 -9.34 13.81
C PHE A 184 -7.41 -8.51 12.57
N GLY A 185 -6.53 -9.05 11.72
CA GLY A 185 -6.26 -8.56 10.36
C GLY A 185 -7.17 -9.21 9.31
N PRO A 186 -7.03 -8.83 8.03
CA PRO A 186 -7.53 -9.59 6.89
C PRO A 186 -7.09 -11.06 6.93
N HIS A 187 -7.85 -11.94 6.28
CA HIS A 187 -7.52 -13.37 6.16
C HIS A 187 -7.32 -14.13 7.48
N ARG A 188 -7.87 -13.66 8.61
CA ARG A 188 -7.74 -14.24 9.95
C ARG A 188 -6.31 -14.19 10.54
N ARG A 189 -5.48 -13.26 10.06
CA ARG A 189 -4.23 -12.91 10.74
C ARG A 189 -4.54 -12.32 12.12
N VAL A 190 -3.65 -12.57 13.07
CA VAL A 190 -3.78 -12.08 14.45
C VAL A 190 -2.59 -11.20 14.78
N TRP A 191 -2.89 -9.96 15.14
CA TRP A 191 -1.91 -8.98 15.60
C TRP A 191 -1.92 -8.91 17.12
N LEU A 192 -0.71 -8.93 17.70
CA LEU A 192 -0.49 -9.00 19.14
C LEU A 192 0.49 -7.90 19.54
N VAL A 193 0.20 -7.20 20.64
CA VAL A 193 1.15 -6.30 21.29
C VAL A 193 1.52 -6.90 22.64
N THR A 194 2.81 -7.12 22.88
CA THR A 194 3.32 -7.51 24.20
C THR A 194 4.03 -6.34 24.87
N ALA A 195 3.93 -6.27 26.19
CA ALA A 195 4.63 -5.27 27.00
C ALA A 195 5.54 -5.93 28.03
N GLU A 196 6.74 -5.38 28.17
CA GLU A 196 7.77 -5.76 29.13
C GLU A 196 8.37 -4.47 29.74
N GLY A 197 7.99 -4.14 30.98
CA GLY A 197 8.25 -2.83 31.56
C GLY A 197 7.54 -1.71 30.78
N GLU A 198 8.30 -0.71 30.35
CA GLU A 198 7.84 0.37 29.45
C GLU A 198 8.03 0.05 27.96
N GLY A 199 8.67 -1.06 27.60
CA GLY A 199 8.85 -1.45 26.20
C GLY A 199 7.64 -2.21 25.66
N ARG A 200 7.18 -1.87 24.45
CA ARG A 200 6.16 -2.63 23.72
C ARG A 200 6.76 -3.25 22.45
N ARG A 201 6.29 -4.44 22.08
CA ARG A 201 6.68 -5.14 20.84
C ARG A 201 5.45 -5.60 20.08
N LEU A 202 5.54 -5.53 18.76
CA LEU A 202 4.46 -5.91 17.86
C LEU A 202 4.76 -7.25 17.19
N TRP A 203 3.74 -8.08 17.08
CA TRP A 203 3.83 -9.41 16.51
C TRP A 203 2.63 -9.69 15.61
N VAL A 204 2.87 -10.47 14.56
CA VAL A 204 1.82 -10.96 13.65
C VAL A 204 1.87 -12.48 13.56
N ALA A 205 0.71 -13.11 13.61
CA ALA A 205 0.55 -14.54 13.37
C ALA A 205 -0.35 -14.74 12.15
N ASP A 206 0.12 -15.52 11.17
CA ASP A 206 -0.60 -15.76 9.91
C ASP A 206 -2.00 -16.34 10.12
N ARG A 207 -2.16 -17.21 11.14
CA ARG A 207 -3.43 -17.85 11.48
C ARG A 207 -3.54 -18.05 12.99
N LEU A 208 -4.77 -18.25 13.47
CA LEU A 208 -5.06 -18.58 14.87
C LEU A 208 -4.23 -19.79 15.37
N GLY A 209 -3.31 -19.52 16.29
CA GLY A 209 -2.45 -20.53 16.92
C GLY A 209 -1.16 -20.87 16.16
N SER A 210 -0.81 -20.16 15.08
CA SER A 210 0.55 -20.23 14.53
C SER A 210 1.52 -19.41 15.38
N THR A 211 2.81 -19.73 15.29
CA THR A 211 3.87 -18.99 15.96
C THR A 211 3.89 -17.54 15.46
N PRO A 212 3.77 -16.52 16.33
CA PRO A 212 3.86 -15.13 15.91
C PRO A 212 5.30 -14.77 15.52
N VAL A 213 5.44 -13.89 14.53
CA VAL A 213 6.71 -13.31 14.08
C VAL A 213 6.73 -11.82 14.44
N ALA A 214 7.91 -11.27 14.72
CA ALA A 214 8.07 -9.84 14.99
C ALA A 214 7.64 -9.02 13.77
N ALA A 215 6.93 -7.92 14.01
CA ALA A 215 6.41 -7.03 12.96
C ALA A 215 6.68 -5.56 13.30
N THR A 216 6.63 -4.70 12.30
CA THR A 216 6.84 -3.25 12.44
C THR A 216 5.51 -2.48 12.43
N LEU A 217 5.54 -1.21 12.84
CA LEU A 217 4.36 -0.34 12.78
C LEU A 217 3.89 -0.12 11.33
N ASP A 218 4.83 -0.07 10.38
CA ASP A 218 4.52 0.06 8.94
C ASP A 218 3.79 -1.17 8.40
N ASP A 219 4.21 -2.38 8.80
CA ASP A 219 3.50 -3.62 8.43
C ASP A 219 2.04 -3.58 8.91
N LEU A 220 1.80 -3.06 10.11
CA LEU A 220 0.46 -2.91 10.69
C LEU A 220 -0.37 -1.86 9.96
N ALA A 221 0.23 -0.69 9.67
CA ALA A 221 -0.43 0.40 8.98
C ALA A 221 -0.79 0.03 7.54
N ALA A 222 0.04 -0.76 6.86
CA ALA A 222 -0.23 -1.30 5.54
C ALA A 222 -1.42 -2.28 5.52
N GLU A 223 -1.64 -3.04 6.61
CA GLU A 223 -2.68 -4.07 6.67
C GLU A 223 -4.00 -3.58 7.29
N LEU A 224 -3.95 -2.68 8.27
CA LEU A 224 -5.10 -2.23 9.04
C LEU A 224 -5.21 -0.70 9.07
N PRO A 225 -6.37 -0.12 8.71
CA PRO A 225 -6.55 1.32 8.83
C PRO A 225 -6.58 1.77 10.31
N PRO A 226 -5.96 2.93 10.63
CA PRO A 226 -6.00 3.50 11.97
C PRO A 226 -7.44 3.92 12.32
N SER A 227 -7.79 3.85 13.61
CA SER A 227 -9.05 4.39 14.11
C SER A 227 -8.94 5.88 14.45
N ALA A 228 -10.07 6.53 14.74
CA ALA A 228 -10.11 7.94 15.13
C ALA A 228 -9.59 8.22 16.57
N LEU A 229 -9.03 7.23 17.28
CA LEU A 229 -8.55 7.40 18.65
C LEU A 229 -7.22 8.13 18.66
N ALA A 230 -7.19 9.31 19.28
CA ALA A 230 -6.02 10.17 19.36
C ALA A 230 -5.22 9.96 20.64
N SER A 231 -5.90 9.82 21.77
CA SER A 231 -5.27 9.63 23.08
C SER A 231 -6.19 8.88 24.04
N ALA A 232 -5.60 8.21 25.03
CA ALA A 232 -6.30 7.57 26.13
C ALA A 232 -5.42 7.56 27.38
N VAL A 233 -5.97 7.99 28.51
CA VAL A 233 -5.31 8.04 29.82
C VAL A 233 -6.02 7.09 30.76
N ASP A 234 -5.31 6.06 31.23
CA ASP A 234 -5.84 5.01 32.13
C ASP A 234 -5.78 5.45 33.60
N ASP A 235 -6.39 6.59 33.91
CA ASP A 235 -6.56 7.12 35.27
C ASP A 235 -8.07 7.13 35.62
N PRO A 236 -8.50 6.87 36.87
CA PRO A 236 -9.87 7.11 37.33
C PRO A 236 -10.45 8.48 36.95
N ASP A 237 -9.65 9.55 36.95
CA ASP A 237 -10.06 10.90 36.50
C ASP A 237 -9.65 11.20 35.05
N GLY A 238 -9.09 10.21 34.36
CA GLY A 238 -8.69 10.28 32.96
C GLY A 238 -9.83 10.06 31.97
N GLY A 239 -9.46 9.83 30.71
CA GLY A 239 -10.43 9.63 29.64
C GLY A 239 -9.76 9.34 28.31
N PHE A 240 -10.43 9.66 27.21
CA PHE A 240 -9.90 9.48 25.87
C PHE A 240 -10.35 10.60 24.92
N CYS A 241 -9.57 10.85 23.87
CA CYS A 241 -9.89 11.84 22.85
C CYS A 241 -9.98 11.21 21.46
N LEU A 242 -10.96 11.65 20.67
CA LEU A 242 -11.21 11.19 19.31
C LEU A 242 -11.00 12.36 18.32
N HIS A 243 -10.45 12.07 17.15
CA HIS A 243 -10.40 13.02 16.04
C HIS A 243 -11.81 13.24 15.45
N ARG A 244 -12.17 14.49 15.16
CA ARG A 244 -13.41 14.80 14.44
C ARG A 244 -13.35 14.26 13.00
N PRO A 245 -14.42 13.61 12.51
CA PRO A 245 -14.48 13.06 11.15
C PRO A 245 -14.60 14.13 10.04
N GLU A 246 -14.60 15.43 10.37
CA GLU A 246 -14.81 16.53 9.43
C GLU A 246 -13.51 17.32 9.18
N SER A 247 -12.67 16.80 8.27
CA SER A 247 -11.77 17.52 7.33
C SER A 247 -10.43 16.76 7.10
N PRO A 248 -9.88 16.67 5.88
CA PRO A 248 -8.66 15.92 5.56
C PRO A 248 -7.33 16.61 5.98
N ALA A 249 -7.37 17.69 6.76
CA ALA A 249 -6.20 18.45 7.17
C ALA A 249 -5.92 18.27 8.68
N ALA A 250 -4.64 18.25 9.05
CA ALA A 250 -4.09 17.95 10.38
C ALA A 250 -4.47 18.92 11.54
N GLU A 251 -5.52 19.73 11.39
CA GLU A 251 -6.08 20.60 12.43
C GLU A 251 -7.54 20.24 12.77
N ALA A 252 -7.95 18.98 12.54
CA ALA A 252 -9.26 18.49 12.97
C ALA A 252 -9.36 18.49 14.50
N GLY A 253 -10.27 19.32 15.05
CA GLY A 253 -10.49 19.46 16.49
C GLY A 253 -10.68 18.11 17.22
N LEU A 254 -10.08 18.00 18.41
CA LEU A 254 -10.21 16.83 19.28
C LEU A 254 -11.49 16.92 20.11
N GLU A 255 -12.16 15.78 20.29
CA GLU A 255 -13.28 15.64 21.23
C GLU A 255 -12.89 14.65 22.32
N CYS A 256 -12.79 15.15 23.55
CA CYS A 256 -12.37 14.37 24.70
C CYS A 256 -13.57 13.98 25.56
N PHE A 257 -13.53 12.77 26.12
CA PHE A 257 -14.58 12.20 26.96
C PHE A 257 -13.97 11.54 28.20
N ASP A 258 -14.70 11.58 29.31
CA ASP A 258 -14.39 10.74 30.49
C ASP A 258 -14.74 9.26 30.22
N TRP A 259 -14.32 8.37 31.11
CA TRP A 259 -14.65 6.94 31.03
C TRP A 259 -16.14 6.62 31.28
N GLN A 260 -16.97 7.64 31.57
CA GLN A 260 -18.42 7.55 31.66
C GLN A 260 -19.13 8.03 30.39
N GLY A 261 -18.38 8.52 29.38
CA GLY A 261 -18.87 8.97 28.08
C GLY A 261 -19.34 10.43 28.04
N ARG A 262 -19.02 11.23 29.06
CA ARG A 262 -19.34 12.67 29.12
C ARG A 262 -18.22 13.49 28.49
N PRO A 263 -18.54 14.56 27.75
CA PRO A 263 -17.52 15.41 27.15
C PRO A 263 -16.69 16.12 28.23
N LEU A 264 -15.39 16.28 27.98
CA LEU A 264 -14.45 17.02 28.81
C LEU A 264 -14.20 18.41 28.21
N ASP A 265 -14.32 19.46 29.03
CA ASP A 265 -14.12 20.85 28.61
C ASP A 265 -12.63 21.21 28.38
N LYS A 266 -11.71 20.42 28.95
CA LYS A 266 -10.26 20.58 28.75
C LYS A 266 -9.71 19.34 28.04
N PRO A 267 -8.84 19.50 27.03
CA PRO A 267 -8.16 18.37 26.41
C PRO A 267 -7.33 17.64 27.47
N LEU A 268 -7.38 16.30 27.45
CA LEU A 268 -6.56 15.49 28.33
C LEU A 268 -5.08 15.75 28.01
N PRO A 269 -4.20 15.83 29.03
CA PRO A 269 -2.77 15.92 28.79
C PRO A 269 -2.35 14.72 27.94
N ARG A 270 -1.72 14.99 26.80
CA ARG A 270 -1.09 13.94 25.99
C ARG A 270 -0.01 13.27 26.83
N ALA A 271 0.18 11.96 26.65
CA ALA A 271 1.15 11.17 27.40
C ALA A 271 2.53 11.84 27.39
N ALA A 272 3.25 11.73 28.51
CA ALA A 272 4.58 12.30 28.67
C ALA A 272 5.51 11.80 27.57
N GLY A 273 6.39 12.69 27.09
CA GLY A 273 7.32 12.39 26.02
C GLY A 273 8.15 11.14 26.31
N THR A 274 8.14 10.18 25.39
CA THR A 274 8.85 8.90 25.53
C THR A 274 10.23 8.93 24.88
N LEU A 275 10.63 10.05 24.28
CA LEU A 275 11.92 10.23 23.63
C LEU A 275 12.96 10.79 24.61
N ALA A 276 14.23 10.43 24.37
CA ALA A 276 15.36 11.10 24.99
C ALA A 276 15.31 12.61 24.70
N ALA A 277 15.58 13.44 25.71
CA ALA A 277 15.58 14.90 25.55
C ALA A 277 16.78 15.41 24.73
N GLU A 278 17.88 14.67 24.73
CA GLU A 278 19.08 14.98 23.97
C GLU A 278 19.83 13.71 23.56
N GLY A 279 20.63 13.84 22.51
CA GLY A 279 21.40 12.79 21.87
C GLY A 279 22.60 13.38 21.16
N GLU A 280 23.76 12.74 21.26
CA GLU A 280 24.98 13.23 20.62
C GLU A 280 25.72 12.11 19.89
N LEU A 281 26.30 12.47 18.75
CA LEU A 281 27.18 11.63 17.95
C LEU A 281 28.41 12.45 17.57
N GLU A 282 29.60 11.89 17.77
CA GLU A 282 30.85 12.42 17.24
C GLU A 282 31.47 11.39 16.29
N THR A 283 31.82 11.80 15.08
CA THR A 283 32.48 10.93 14.10
C THR A 283 33.95 10.73 14.44
N THR A 284 34.55 9.68 13.88
CA THR A 284 36.00 9.60 13.75
C THR A 284 36.51 10.63 12.73
N ALA A 285 37.84 10.71 12.57
CA ALA A 285 38.49 11.66 11.67
C ALA A 285 38.10 11.39 10.20
N LEU A 286 37.36 12.30 9.58
CA LEU A 286 36.97 12.20 8.18
C LEU A 286 38.11 12.72 7.29
N ASP A 287 38.73 11.82 6.54
CA ASP A 287 39.89 12.15 5.70
C ASP A 287 39.49 12.72 4.34
N SER A 288 39.95 13.94 4.04
CA SER A 288 39.85 14.56 2.72
C SER A 288 40.84 13.97 1.70
N GLY A 289 41.94 13.38 2.17
CA GLY A 289 43.08 12.94 1.37
C GLY A 289 43.98 14.08 0.88
N VAL A 290 43.71 15.33 1.27
CA VAL A 290 44.44 16.53 0.81
C VAL A 290 45.08 17.21 2.02
N SER A 291 46.40 17.40 2.00
CA SER A 291 47.09 18.16 3.06
C SER A 291 46.63 19.61 3.07
N ARG A 292 46.42 20.18 4.27
CA ARG A 292 45.91 21.54 4.46
C ARG A 292 44.62 21.79 3.66
N CYS A 293 43.72 20.81 3.65
CA CYS A 293 42.47 20.92 2.92
C CYS A 293 41.61 22.07 3.47
N ARG A 294 41.18 22.97 2.58
CA ARG A 294 40.16 23.96 2.92
C ARG A 294 38.80 23.32 2.80
N TRP A 295 38.18 22.99 3.92
CA TRP A 295 36.80 22.52 3.93
C TRP A 295 35.85 23.66 3.56
N HIS A 296 34.82 23.34 2.79
CA HIS A 296 33.94 24.35 2.24
C HIS A 296 32.67 24.49 3.08
N ARG A 297 31.81 23.48 3.06
CA ARG A 297 30.41 23.61 3.48
C ARG A 297 29.91 22.31 4.08
N VAL A 298 29.07 22.43 5.11
CA VAL A 298 28.28 21.33 5.67
C VAL A 298 26.84 21.51 5.24
N ARG A 299 26.25 20.45 4.69
CA ARG A 299 24.85 20.42 4.26
C ARG A 299 24.14 19.25 4.90
N ILE A 300 23.01 19.52 5.51
CA ILE A 300 22.27 18.59 6.34
C ILE A 300 20.88 18.44 5.70
N ASP A 301 20.56 17.22 5.30
CA ASP A 301 19.20 16.84 4.93
C ASP A 301 18.53 16.29 6.19
N ALA A 302 17.66 17.10 6.79
CA ALA A 302 16.96 16.74 8.01
C ALA A 302 15.54 17.30 8.07
N ASP A 303 14.65 16.53 8.70
CA ASP A 303 13.34 17.01 9.14
C ASP A 303 13.46 17.48 10.59
N VAL A 304 13.10 18.74 10.85
CA VAL A 304 13.21 19.36 12.18
C VAL A 304 11.83 19.82 12.62
N PRO A 305 11.05 18.94 13.31
CA PRO A 305 9.75 19.30 13.88
C PRO A 305 9.85 20.44 14.91
N GLU A 306 8.75 21.15 15.14
CA GLU A 306 8.68 22.17 16.20
C GLU A 306 9.02 21.57 17.57
N GLY A 307 9.76 22.31 18.40
CA GLY A 307 10.21 21.83 19.71
C GLY A 307 11.42 20.89 19.66
N THR A 308 12.00 20.65 18.47
CA THR A 308 13.27 19.93 18.30
C THR A 308 14.35 20.84 17.71
N THR A 309 15.62 20.49 17.93
CA THR A 309 16.72 21.15 17.21
C THR A 309 17.81 20.17 16.80
N VAL A 310 18.41 20.45 15.65
CA VAL A 310 19.65 19.83 15.17
C VAL A 310 20.76 20.86 15.32
N GLN A 311 21.84 20.50 16.00
CA GLN A 311 23.05 21.30 16.08
C GLN A 311 24.22 20.47 15.59
N VAL A 312 24.94 20.99 14.59
CA VAL A 312 26.17 20.39 14.10
C VAL A 312 27.36 21.24 14.56
N SER A 313 28.46 20.58 14.92
CA SER A 313 29.75 21.22 15.15
C SER A 313 30.81 20.55 14.29
N VAL A 314 31.78 21.34 13.83
CA VAL A 314 32.91 20.84 13.04
C VAL A 314 34.23 21.32 13.63
N ALA A 315 35.24 20.46 13.56
CA ALA A 315 36.61 20.79 13.89
C ALA A 315 37.54 20.22 12.81
N VAL A 316 38.55 20.98 12.40
CA VAL A 316 39.47 20.63 11.32
C VAL A 316 40.88 20.50 11.87
N THR A 317 41.57 19.43 11.52
CA THR A 317 42.94 19.14 11.98
C THR A 317 43.80 18.64 10.83
N GLU A 318 45.12 18.78 10.94
CA GLU A 318 46.05 18.20 9.96
C GLU A 318 46.45 16.76 10.29
N ASP A 319 46.52 16.42 11.59
CA ASP A 319 46.89 15.11 12.10
C ASP A 319 45.68 14.36 12.68
N ALA A 320 45.64 13.03 12.49
CA ALA A 320 44.54 12.17 12.94
C ALA A 320 44.85 11.35 14.21
N ASP A 321 46.05 11.47 14.78
CA ASP A 321 46.48 10.70 15.96
C ASP A 321 45.68 11.09 17.23
N ASP A 322 45.72 10.27 18.28
CA ASP A 322 44.99 10.53 19.54
C ASP A 322 45.36 11.87 20.21
N ALA A 323 46.51 12.46 19.88
CA ALA A 323 46.92 13.81 20.30
C ALA A 323 46.27 14.95 19.48
N GLY A 324 45.69 14.62 18.32
CA GLY A 324 45.01 15.52 17.37
C GLY A 324 43.49 15.53 17.52
N ARG A 325 42.93 15.00 18.61
CA ARG A 325 41.50 15.15 18.91
C ARG A 325 41.19 16.63 19.18
N PRO A 326 40.12 17.19 18.60
CA PRO A 326 39.72 18.57 18.85
C PRO A 326 39.42 18.79 20.34
N ALA A 327 40.10 19.76 20.95
CA ALA A 327 39.73 20.26 22.27
C ALA A 327 38.39 21.01 22.20
N GLY A 328 37.75 21.25 23.34
CA GLY A 328 36.43 21.94 23.38
C GLY A 328 36.40 23.30 22.67
N SER A 329 37.53 24.02 22.65
CA SER A 329 37.70 25.32 21.97
C SER A 329 37.82 25.23 20.46
N ASP A 330 38.15 24.06 19.92
CA ASP A 330 38.47 23.88 18.50
C ASP A 330 37.21 23.67 17.66
N TRP A 331 36.05 23.50 18.31
CA TRP A 331 34.79 23.24 17.65
C TRP A 331 34.12 24.55 17.19
N GLN A 332 33.91 24.65 15.89
CA GLN A 332 32.97 25.61 15.31
C GLN A 332 31.56 25.01 15.42
N ALA A 333 30.71 25.58 16.27
CA ALA A 333 29.30 25.23 16.33
C ALA A 333 28.52 25.98 15.24
N LEU A 334 27.80 25.25 14.40
CA LEU A 334 26.87 25.84 13.45
C LEU A 334 25.66 26.41 14.21
N PRO A 335 25.00 27.47 13.69
CA PRO A 335 23.79 27.98 14.31
C PRO A 335 22.74 26.87 14.50
N PRO A 336 22.07 26.77 15.66
CA PRO A 336 21.05 25.74 15.87
C PRO A 336 19.96 25.79 14.79
N GLY A 337 19.63 24.64 14.20
CA GLY A 337 18.67 24.52 13.10
C GLY A 337 19.20 24.93 11.72
N ALA A 338 20.45 25.40 11.60
CA ALA A 338 21.05 25.63 10.29
C ALA A 338 21.28 24.29 9.58
N LEU A 339 20.55 24.07 8.49
CA LEU A 339 20.73 22.90 7.62
C LEU A 339 21.92 23.06 6.68
N ASP A 340 22.53 24.24 6.67
CA ASP A 340 23.54 24.60 5.72
C ASP A 340 24.45 25.69 6.30
N ALA A 341 25.76 25.44 6.34
CA ALA A 341 26.73 26.42 6.83
C ALA A 341 28.12 26.27 6.22
N LEU A 342 28.85 27.39 6.20
CA LEU A 342 30.26 27.46 5.85
C LEU A 342 31.14 26.88 6.97
N VAL A 343 32.15 26.09 6.59
CA VAL A 343 33.21 25.64 7.51
C VAL A 343 34.24 26.75 7.65
N ASP A 344 34.17 27.54 8.71
CA ASP A 344 35.06 28.67 8.99
C ASP A 344 36.18 28.24 9.93
N GLN A 345 36.96 27.25 9.48
CA GLN A 345 38.07 26.65 10.23
C GLN A 345 39.37 26.77 9.43
N PRO A 346 40.52 26.80 10.11
CA PRO A 346 41.82 26.73 9.45
C PRO A 346 41.93 25.50 8.52
N PRO A 347 42.73 25.56 7.45
CA PRO A 347 42.89 24.43 6.53
C PRO A 347 43.54 23.23 7.23
N GLY A 348 42.98 22.03 7.02
CA GLY A 348 43.48 20.78 7.60
C GLY A 348 42.92 19.55 6.88
N ARG A 349 43.72 18.49 6.81
CA ARG A 349 43.38 17.24 6.10
C ARG A 349 42.14 16.53 6.65
N TYR A 350 41.93 16.50 7.95
CA TYR A 350 40.86 15.76 8.60
C TYR A 350 39.78 16.69 9.14
N LEU A 351 38.53 16.22 9.13
CA LEU A 351 37.40 16.90 9.76
C LEU A 351 36.70 15.97 10.75
N TYR A 352 36.45 16.45 11.95
CA TYR A 352 35.59 15.83 12.94
C TYR A 352 34.22 16.50 12.91
N LEU A 353 33.17 15.69 12.92
CA LEU A 353 31.80 16.15 12.93
C LEU A 353 31.14 15.71 14.23
N ARG A 354 30.43 16.63 14.89
CA ARG A 354 29.57 16.33 16.02
C ARG A 354 28.14 16.74 15.71
N VAL A 355 27.19 15.83 15.90
CA VAL A 355 25.76 16.05 15.71
C VAL A 355 25.08 15.91 17.06
N ARG A 356 24.43 16.98 17.52
CA ARG A 356 23.60 16.98 18.72
C ARG A 356 22.15 17.21 18.33
N LEU A 357 21.29 16.28 18.74
CA LEU A 357 19.85 16.36 18.60
C LEU A 357 19.24 16.69 19.95
N THR A 358 18.26 17.60 19.98
CA THR A 358 17.47 17.85 21.19
C THR A 358 15.97 17.84 20.88
N SER A 359 15.18 17.48 21.88
CA SER A 359 13.74 17.31 21.79
C SER A 359 13.07 17.70 23.12
N ASP A 360 11.84 18.18 23.03
CA ASP A 360 10.92 18.34 24.17
C ASP A 360 10.32 17.00 24.67
N GLY A 361 10.78 15.88 24.11
CA GLY A 361 10.36 14.51 24.38
C GLY A 361 9.22 14.02 23.49
N ARG A 362 8.63 14.86 22.63
CA ARG A 362 7.44 14.52 21.83
C ARG A 362 7.78 14.03 20.43
N ASP A 363 8.58 14.83 19.72
CA ASP A 363 9.05 14.55 18.37
C ASP A 363 10.57 14.44 18.36
N THR A 364 11.14 13.81 17.34
CA THR A 364 12.59 13.72 17.19
C THR A 364 13.01 14.31 15.85
N PRO A 365 14.09 15.12 15.82
CA PRO A 365 14.62 15.56 14.55
C PRO A 365 15.24 14.36 13.82
N LEU A 366 15.03 14.30 12.52
CA LEU A 366 15.41 13.17 11.68
C LEU A 366 16.49 13.61 10.69
N VAL A 367 17.74 13.21 10.91
CA VAL A 367 18.86 13.55 10.02
C VAL A 367 19.10 12.42 9.03
N ARG A 368 18.64 12.61 7.79
CA ARG A 368 18.76 11.62 6.71
C ARG A 368 20.17 11.54 6.15
N ARG A 369 20.83 12.69 5.98
CA ARG A 369 22.13 12.77 5.32
C ARG A 369 22.91 14.01 5.70
N ILE A 370 24.22 13.88 5.84
CA ILE A 370 25.15 15.00 5.95
C ILE A 370 26.16 14.93 4.81
N ARG A 371 26.30 16.02 4.07
CA ARG A 371 27.26 16.18 2.98
C ARG A 371 28.29 17.25 3.36
N LEU A 372 29.55 16.90 3.23
CA LEU A 372 30.70 17.78 3.49
C LEU A 372 31.40 18.06 2.17
N ASP A 373 31.43 19.31 1.71
CA ASP A 373 32.09 19.68 0.46
C ASP A 373 33.54 20.14 0.69
N PHE A 374 34.45 19.68 -0.17
CA PHE A 374 35.86 20.05 -0.15
C PHE A 374 36.57 19.61 -1.46
N PRO A 375 37.71 20.22 -1.83
CA PRO A 375 38.24 21.45 -1.26
C PRO A 375 37.37 22.66 -1.66
N ARG A 376 37.45 23.73 -0.87
CA ARG A 376 36.76 25.01 -1.15
C ARG A 376 37.28 25.58 -2.47
N HIS A 377 36.36 25.70 -3.42
CA HIS A 377 36.52 26.45 -4.66
C HIS A 377 35.42 27.48 -4.72
N THR A 378 35.78 28.74 -4.93
CA THR A 378 34.83 29.85 -5.02
C THR A 378 35.10 30.65 -6.28
N SER A 379 34.09 31.41 -6.72
CA SER A 379 34.24 32.34 -7.84
C SER A 379 35.27 33.44 -7.59
N ALA A 380 35.75 33.61 -6.34
CA ALA A 380 36.89 34.48 -6.02
C ALA A 380 38.14 34.11 -6.82
N GLU A 381 38.32 32.83 -7.18
CA GLU A 381 39.45 32.38 -8.01
C GLU A 381 39.45 33.00 -9.42
N LEU A 382 38.28 33.41 -9.89
CA LEU A 382 38.07 34.03 -11.20
C LEU A 382 38.25 35.55 -11.17
N LEU A 383 38.42 36.15 -9.98
CA LEU A 383 38.65 37.58 -9.85
C LEU A 383 40.10 37.96 -10.24
N PRO A 384 40.31 39.20 -10.71
CA PRO A 384 41.65 39.73 -10.94
C PRO A 384 42.53 39.63 -9.69
N ALA A 385 43.84 39.40 -9.88
CA ALA A 385 44.80 39.22 -8.79
C ALA A 385 44.80 40.35 -7.74
N ALA A 386 44.49 41.59 -8.15
CA ALA A 386 44.41 42.75 -7.26
C ALA A 386 43.41 42.58 -6.10
N PHE A 387 42.37 41.75 -6.24
CA PHE A 387 41.41 41.47 -5.17
C PHE A 387 41.89 40.39 -4.18
N ARG A 388 43.04 39.75 -4.46
CA ARG A 388 43.60 38.63 -3.69
C ARG A 388 45.02 38.89 -3.18
N GLU A 389 45.54 40.10 -3.37
CA GLU A 389 46.89 40.48 -2.91
C GLU A 389 46.97 40.60 -1.38
N ASP A 390 45.92 41.14 -0.76
CA ASP A 390 45.79 41.22 0.70
C ASP A 390 45.08 39.95 1.22
N PRO A 391 45.73 39.13 2.08
CA PRO A 391 45.14 37.92 2.64
C PRO A 391 43.80 38.15 3.36
N ALA A 392 43.61 39.30 4.00
CA ALA A 392 42.36 39.61 4.69
C ALA A 392 41.22 39.93 3.71
N ALA A 393 41.54 40.64 2.62
CA ALA A 393 40.59 40.92 1.55
C ALA A 393 40.24 39.65 0.76
N ASP A 394 41.22 38.77 0.53
CA ASP A 394 41.04 37.47 -0.14
C ASP A 394 40.10 36.55 0.68
N ASP A 395 40.34 36.41 1.99
CA ASP A 395 39.45 35.64 2.88
C ASP A 395 38.02 36.21 2.88
N PHE A 396 37.88 37.54 2.98
CA PHE A 396 36.58 38.17 2.89
C PHE A 396 35.88 37.92 1.55
N ALA A 397 36.60 38.07 0.43
CA ALA A 397 36.07 37.85 -0.91
C ALA A 397 35.63 36.40 -1.11
N GLU A 398 36.42 35.42 -0.67
CA GLU A 398 36.05 34.00 -0.69
C GLU A 398 34.76 33.76 0.11
N ARG A 399 34.69 34.27 1.35
CA ARG A 399 33.51 34.10 2.22
C ARG A 399 32.27 34.80 1.66
N PHE A 400 32.42 36.02 1.17
CA PHE A 400 31.33 36.79 0.58
C PHE A 400 30.79 36.14 -0.69
N LEU A 401 31.68 35.73 -1.60
CA LEU A 401 31.29 35.08 -2.86
C LEU A 401 30.72 33.68 -2.63
N SER A 402 31.15 32.97 -1.59
CA SER A 402 30.60 31.65 -1.24
C SER A 402 29.07 31.67 -1.03
N LEU A 403 28.48 32.79 -0.61
CA LEU A 403 27.03 32.95 -0.48
C LEU A 403 26.31 32.92 -1.84
N PHE A 404 26.93 33.50 -2.88
CA PHE A 404 26.40 33.50 -4.24
C PHE A 404 26.68 32.16 -4.93
N ASP A 405 27.90 31.64 -4.76
CA ASP A 405 28.31 30.33 -5.29
C ASP A 405 27.41 29.21 -4.73
N ALA A 406 27.00 29.31 -3.47
CA ALA A 406 26.03 28.41 -2.87
C ALA A 406 24.71 28.36 -3.64
N THR A 407 24.19 29.52 -4.03
CA THR A 407 22.92 29.64 -4.78
C THR A 407 23.07 29.12 -6.21
N ILE A 408 24.15 29.47 -6.90
CA ILE A 408 24.44 28.96 -8.25
C ILE A 408 24.65 27.45 -8.23
N GLY A 409 25.40 26.94 -7.25
CA GLY A 409 25.63 25.52 -7.06
C GLY A 409 24.36 24.71 -6.73
N ASP A 410 23.30 25.34 -6.22
CA ASP A 410 21.97 24.72 -6.10
C ASP A 410 21.29 24.57 -7.46
N VAL A 411 21.38 25.59 -8.32
CA VAL A 411 20.88 25.53 -9.71
C VAL A 411 21.66 24.49 -10.53
N ASP A 412 22.98 24.51 -10.46
CA ASP A 412 23.84 23.56 -11.16
C ASP A 412 23.48 22.12 -10.80
N ARG A 413 23.21 21.86 -9.51
CA ARG A 413 22.79 20.52 -9.06
C ARG A 413 21.44 20.09 -9.63
N VAL A 414 20.49 21.02 -9.75
CA VAL A 414 19.21 20.72 -10.40
C VAL A 414 19.45 20.35 -11.86
N VAL A 415 20.33 21.08 -12.55
CA VAL A 415 20.73 20.79 -13.94
C VAL A 415 21.46 19.45 -14.06
N GLU A 416 22.40 19.15 -13.18
CA GLU A 416 23.14 17.88 -13.13
C GLU A 416 22.23 16.69 -12.85
N ARG A 417 21.18 16.87 -12.03
CA ARG A 417 20.22 15.80 -11.69
C ARG A 417 19.15 15.61 -12.76
N TYR A 418 18.88 16.62 -13.59
CA TYR A 418 17.83 16.57 -14.60
C TYR A 418 17.89 15.34 -15.53
N PRO A 419 19.06 14.89 -16.06
CA PRO A 419 19.15 13.69 -16.87
C PRO A 419 18.61 12.43 -16.17
N ALA A 420 18.72 12.33 -14.84
CA ALA A 420 18.19 11.20 -14.08
C ALA A 420 16.65 11.14 -14.10
N LEU A 421 15.97 12.28 -14.30
CA LEU A 421 14.52 12.34 -14.45
C LEU A 421 14.05 11.93 -15.86
N LEU A 422 14.96 11.85 -16.83
CA LEU A 422 14.67 11.38 -18.19
C LEU A 422 14.85 9.86 -18.34
N ASP A 423 15.45 9.18 -17.35
CA ASP A 423 15.52 7.72 -17.34
C ASP A 423 14.17 7.13 -16.91
N GLY A 424 13.41 6.65 -17.89
CA GLY A 424 12.11 6.03 -17.67
C GLY A 424 12.13 4.78 -16.80
N ARG A 425 13.28 4.18 -16.50
CA ARG A 425 13.39 3.04 -15.57
C ARG A 425 13.64 3.48 -14.13
N ALA A 426 14.42 4.55 -13.94
CA ALA A 426 14.90 4.99 -12.64
C ALA A 426 14.14 6.20 -12.05
N VAL A 427 13.38 6.94 -12.86
CA VAL A 427 12.65 8.14 -12.42
C VAL A 427 11.66 7.82 -11.28
N PRO A 428 11.53 8.65 -10.23
CA PRO A 428 10.53 8.45 -9.17
C PRO A 428 9.11 8.26 -9.71
N GLY A 429 8.30 7.43 -9.05
CA GLY A 429 6.94 7.08 -9.49
C GLY A 429 6.03 8.27 -9.73
N GLU A 430 6.15 9.30 -8.88
CA GLU A 430 5.44 10.58 -8.98
C GLU A 430 5.74 11.39 -10.24
N ALA A 431 6.94 11.22 -10.82
CA ALA A 431 7.37 11.94 -12.02
C ALA A 431 7.08 11.16 -13.32
N LEU A 432 6.64 9.89 -13.23
CA LEU A 432 6.23 9.11 -14.41
C LEU A 432 5.15 9.80 -15.24
N PRO A 433 4.05 10.36 -14.68
CA PRO A 433 3.01 11.00 -15.49
C PRO A 433 3.54 12.20 -16.27
N TRP A 434 4.48 12.97 -15.70
CA TRP A 434 5.15 14.06 -16.41
C TRP A 434 6.00 13.55 -17.58
N LEU A 435 6.84 12.53 -17.35
CA LEU A 435 7.67 11.94 -18.40
C LEU A 435 6.83 11.28 -19.49
N GLY A 436 5.75 10.59 -19.11
CA GLY A 436 4.75 10.04 -20.02
C GLY A 436 4.10 11.13 -20.87
N GLY A 437 3.68 12.24 -20.25
CA GLY A 437 3.12 13.40 -20.94
C GLY A 437 4.08 14.02 -21.96
N LEU A 438 5.37 14.13 -21.63
CA LEU A 438 6.41 14.59 -22.56
C LEU A 438 6.52 13.71 -23.80
N LEU A 439 6.31 12.39 -23.64
CA LEU A 439 6.31 11.41 -24.72
C LEU A 439 4.95 11.26 -25.42
N GLY A 440 3.92 12.00 -25.00
CA GLY A 440 2.56 11.86 -25.55
C GLY A 440 1.83 10.58 -25.12
N LEU A 441 2.23 9.98 -24.00
CA LEU A 441 1.53 8.87 -23.35
C LEU A 441 0.56 9.40 -22.29
N ALA A 442 -0.61 8.77 -22.18
CA ALA A 442 -1.56 9.00 -21.10
C ALA A 442 -1.71 7.72 -20.27
N PHE A 443 -1.67 7.86 -18.94
CA PHE A 443 -1.81 6.74 -18.01
C PHE A 443 -3.17 6.76 -17.32
N GLU A 444 -3.76 5.58 -17.15
CA GLU A 444 -5.02 5.42 -16.44
C GLU A 444 -4.82 5.33 -14.92
N ALA A 445 -5.82 5.80 -14.17
CA ALA A 445 -5.87 5.61 -12.72
C ALA A 445 -6.02 4.11 -12.41
N GLY A 446 -4.96 3.49 -11.89
CA GLY A 446 -4.91 2.06 -11.59
C GLY A 446 -3.77 1.29 -12.29
N TRP A 447 -3.07 1.91 -13.24
CA TRP A 447 -1.83 1.33 -13.76
C TRP A 447 -0.69 1.55 -12.77
N GLY A 448 -0.08 0.46 -12.31
CA GLY A 448 1.09 0.50 -11.44
C GLY A 448 2.32 1.07 -12.13
N ASP A 449 3.32 1.46 -11.33
CA ASP A 449 4.53 2.13 -11.82
C ASP A 449 5.33 1.26 -12.79
N ASP A 450 5.36 -0.06 -12.61
CA ASP A 450 6.05 -0.99 -13.51
C ASP A 450 5.49 -0.94 -14.94
N VAL A 451 4.16 -0.96 -15.07
CA VAL A 451 3.47 -0.89 -16.38
C VAL A 451 3.74 0.46 -17.05
N ARG A 452 3.73 1.55 -16.27
CA ARG A 452 4.04 2.90 -16.79
C ARG A 452 5.47 2.99 -17.31
N ARG A 453 6.44 2.44 -16.58
CA ARG A 453 7.86 2.37 -16.99
C ARG A 453 8.03 1.55 -18.26
N GLU A 454 7.36 0.40 -18.34
CA GLU A 454 7.42 -0.46 -19.52
C GLU A 454 6.82 0.24 -20.76
N LEU A 455 5.70 0.96 -20.60
CA LEU A 455 5.13 1.78 -21.68
C LEU A 455 6.07 2.91 -22.12
N ILE A 456 6.71 3.61 -21.18
CA ILE A 456 7.70 4.67 -21.49
C ILE A 456 8.87 4.07 -22.28
N ALA A 457 9.42 2.95 -21.83
CA ALA A 457 10.50 2.26 -22.52
C ALA A 457 10.09 1.77 -23.92
N ALA A 458 8.84 1.32 -24.09
CA ALA A 458 8.31 0.85 -25.36
C ALA A 458 7.82 1.98 -26.29
N ALA A 459 7.73 3.23 -25.81
CA ALA A 459 7.09 4.33 -26.53
C ALA A 459 7.63 4.54 -27.96
N PRO A 460 8.96 4.57 -28.22
CA PRO A 460 9.47 4.79 -29.57
C PRO A 460 9.01 3.72 -30.57
N GLU A 461 8.97 2.46 -30.14
CA GLU A 461 8.55 1.33 -30.99
C GLU A 461 7.03 1.32 -31.18
N LEU A 462 6.27 1.64 -30.12
CA LEU A 462 4.81 1.77 -30.19
C LEU A 462 4.38 2.89 -31.14
N PHE A 463 5.06 4.04 -31.12
CA PHE A 463 4.75 5.13 -32.04
C PHE A 463 5.05 4.79 -33.50
N ARG A 464 6.16 4.08 -33.77
CA ARG A 464 6.49 3.61 -35.13
C ARG A 464 5.49 2.57 -35.64
N ALA A 465 4.96 1.73 -34.76
CA ALA A 465 4.01 0.68 -35.09
C ALA A 465 2.54 1.11 -34.88
N ARG A 466 2.27 2.40 -34.61
CA ARG A 466 0.92 2.88 -34.30
C ARG A 466 -0.02 2.64 -35.48
N GLY A 467 -1.23 2.20 -35.18
CA GLY A 467 -2.22 1.83 -36.19
C GLY A 467 -2.02 0.45 -36.83
N THR A 468 -0.97 -0.29 -36.46
CA THR A 468 -0.76 -1.67 -36.93
C THR A 468 -1.28 -2.70 -35.91
N PRO A 469 -1.66 -3.91 -36.34
CA PRO A 469 -2.03 -4.99 -35.42
C PRO A 469 -0.92 -5.31 -34.40
N ALA A 470 0.35 -5.26 -34.82
CA ALA A 470 1.50 -5.50 -33.95
C ALA A 470 1.65 -4.43 -32.86
N GLY A 471 1.43 -3.16 -33.20
CA GLY A 471 1.47 -2.04 -32.24
C GLY A 471 0.35 -2.14 -31.20
N VAL A 472 -0.88 -2.40 -31.65
CA VAL A 472 -2.04 -2.62 -30.77
C VAL A 472 -1.79 -3.84 -29.86
N ALA A 473 -1.32 -4.96 -30.42
CA ALA A 473 -1.05 -6.17 -29.66
C ALA A 473 0.00 -5.94 -28.56
N ARG A 474 1.08 -5.23 -28.89
CA ARG A 474 2.14 -4.92 -27.94
C ARG A 474 1.68 -4.00 -26.82
N ALA A 475 0.92 -2.95 -27.12
CA ALA A 475 0.40 -2.04 -26.11
C ALA A 475 -0.51 -2.78 -25.13
N VAL A 476 -1.39 -3.66 -25.64
CA VAL A 476 -2.27 -4.49 -24.82
C VAL A 476 -1.48 -5.49 -23.98
N ARG A 477 -0.42 -6.10 -24.53
CA ARG A 477 0.46 -7.02 -23.79
C ARG A 477 1.10 -6.34 -22.58
N ILE A 478 1.60 -5.11 -22.75
CA ILE A 478 2.25 -4.36 -21.65
C ILE A 478 1.22 -4.05 -20.54
N VAL A 479 0.05 -3.54 -20.91
CA VAL A 479 -0.96 -3.06 -19.92
C VAL A 479 -1.71 -4.20 -19.24
N PHE A 480 -2.14 -5.20 -20.00
CA PHE A 480 -2.97 -6.30 -19.52
C PHE A 480 -2.17 -7.58 -19.24
N GLY A 481 -0.88 -7.59 -19.53
CA GLY A 481 0.01 -8.73 -19.36
C GLY A 481 -0.38 -9.93 -20.22
N ALA A 482 -1.19 -9.76 -21.28
CA ALA A 482 -1.79 -10.84 -22.06
C ALA A 482 -1.69 -10.55 -23.56
N ASP A 483 -1.49 -11.60 -24.36
CA ASP A 483 -1.52 -11.49 -25.82
C ASP A 483 -2.96 -11.38 -26.32
N PRO A 484 -3.37 -10.26 -26.95
CA PRO A 484 -4.68 -10.19 -27.56
C PRO A 484 -4.72 -10.94 -28.89
N VAL A 485 -5.91 -11.40 -29.23
CA VAL A 485 -6.22 -11.85 -30.59
C VAL A 485 -6.94 -10.73 -31.32
N LEU A 486 -6.39 -10.32 -32.46
CA LEU A 486 -6.95 -9.29 -33.31
C LEU A 486 -7.57 -9.93 -34.55
N HIS A 487 -8.83 -9.62 -34.80
CA HIS A 487 -9.57 -10.08 -35.97
C HIS A 487 -10.04 -8.88 -36.79
N GLU A 488 -9.58 -8.78 -38.04
CA GLU A 488 -10.10 -7.82 -39.01
C GLU A 488 -11.37 -8.39 -39.65
N LEU A 489 -12.52 -7.79 -39.34
CA LEU A 489 -13.82 -8.36 -39.73
C LEU A 489 -14.07 -8.31 -41.24
N ALA A 490 -13.34 -7.47 -41.97
CA ALA A 490 -13.41 -7.39 -43.43
C ALA A 490 -13.14 -8.75 -44.11
N ALA A 491 -12.34 -9.62 -43.48
CA ALA A 491 -12.06 -10.98 -43.97
C ALA A 491 -13.21 -11.97 -43.72
N GLU A 492 -14.13 -11.67 -42.79
CA GLU A 492 -15.29 -12.52 -42.45
C GLU A 492 -16.53 -12.21 -43.29
N ARG A 493 -16.39 -11.32 -44.28
CA ARG A 493 -17.46 -10.93 -45.19
C ARG A 493 -18.17 -12.15 -45.79
N ALA A 494 -19.50 -12.17 -45.66
CA ALA A 494 -20.35 -13.08 -46.42
C ALA A 494 -20.20 -12.79 -47.92
N TRP A 495 -19.67 -13.75 -48.66
CA TRP A 495 -19.50 -13.67 -50.12
C TRP A 495 -20.81 -13.90 -50.88
N LEU A 496 -21.83 -14.42 -50.20
CA LEU A 496 -23.19 -14.64 -50.71
C LEU A 496 -24.19 -14.46 -49.56
N ARG A 497 -25.28 -13.72 -49.81
CA ARG A 497 -26.42 -13.61 -48.91
C ARG A 497 -27.65 -14.05 -49.70
N LEU A 498 -28.27 -15.15 -49.28
CA LEU A 498 -29.53 -15.60 -49.85
C LEU A 498 -30.64 -14.74 -49.22
N GLY A 499 -31.40 -14.03 -50.06
CA GLY A 499 -32.59 -13.32 -49.61
C GLY A 499 -33.67 -14.29 -49.11
N VAL A 500 -34.81 -13.74 -48.67
CA VAL A 500 -35.93 -14.51 -48.11
C VAL A 500 -36.49 -15.58 -49.06
N ASP A 501 -36.33 -15.42 -50.37
CA ASP A 501 -36.80 -16.35 -51.40
C ASP A 501 -35.70 -17.27 -51.97
N GLY A 502 -34.49 -17.27 -51.38
CA GLY A 502 -33.35 -18.03 -51.89
C GLY A 502 -33.43 -19.53 -51.60
N GLN A 503 -33.41 -20.37 -52.64
CA GLN A 503 -33.35 -21.82 -52.51
C GLN A 503 -31.94 -22.38 -52.81
N LEU A 504 -31.43 -23.22 -51.91
CA LEU A 504 -30.17 -23.96 -52.09
C LEU A 504 -30.33 -25.02 -53.19
N GLY A 505 -29.38 -25.10 -54.13
CA GLY A 505 -29.35 -26.10 -55.21
C GLY A 505 -29.91 -25.65 -56.56
N VAL A 506 -30.51 -24.46 -56.65
CA VAL A 506 -31.12 -23.93 -57.89
C VAL A 506 -30.15 -23.03 -58.69
N ALA A 507 -29.07 -22.57 -58.07
CA ALA A 507 -28.05 -21.73 -58.70
C ALA A 507 -26.68 -22.44 -58.71
N HIS A 508 -26.11 -22.66 -59.90
CA HIS A 508 -24.74 -23.13 -60.05
C HIS A 508 -23.76 -21.96 -59.82
N LEU A 509 -23.01 -22.00 -58.71
CA LEU A 509 -22.03 -20.98 -58.35
C LEU A 509 -20.79 -20.98 -59.27
N PHE A 510 -20.50 -22.12 -59.92
CA PHE A 510 -19.37 -22.29 -60.83
C PHE A 510 -19.77 -23.15 -62.04
N GLY A 511 -19.56 -22.63 -63.25
CA GLY A 511 -19.63 -23.39 -64.50
C GLY A 511 -18.27 -24.04 -64.85
N ARG A 512 -18.26 -24.93 -65.85
CA ARG A 512 -17.04 -25.62 -66.31
C ARG A 512 -15.96 -24.70 -66.89
N SER A 513 -16.31 -23.48 -67.27
CA SER A 513 -15.36 -22.43 -67.62
C SER A 513 -14.96 -21.67 -66.34
N ARG A 514 -13.67 -21.73 -65.96
CA ARG A 514 -13.05 -20.94 -64.88
C ARG A 514 -13.00 -19.43 -65.23
N GLY A 515 -14.13 -18.83 -65.55
CA GLY A 515 -14.27 -17.39 -65.78
C GLY A 515 -14.20 -16.65 -64.44
N ARG A 516 -13.10 -15.94 -64.19
CA ARG A 516 -12.95 -15.07 -63.02
C ARG A 516 -14.12 -14.10 -62.93
N MET A 517 -14.78 -14.07 -61.78
CA MET A 517 -15.81 -13.07 -61.45
C MET A 517 -15.21 -11.66 -61.59
N ARG A 518 -15.89 -10.79 -62.34
CA ARG A 518 -15.56 -9.35 -62.44
C ARG A 518 -16.47 -8.56 -61.52
N VAL A 519 -15.88 -7.59 -60.81
CA VAL A 519 -16.59 -6.63 -59.98
C VAL A 519 -17.63 -5.90 -60.85
N GLY A 520 -18.92 -6.06 -60.55
CA GLY A 520 -20.04 -5.45 -61.28
C GLY A 520 -21.03 -6.43 -61.94
N ALA A 521 -20.77 -7.74 -61.94
CA ALA A 521 -21.73 -8.72 -62.45
C ALA A 521 -22.93 -8.93 -61.50
N ARG A 522 -24.15 -9.07 -62.05
CA ARG A 522 -25.35 -9.48 -61.30
C ARG A 522 -25.34 -10.99 -61.16
N LEU A 523 -25.31 -11.49 -59.92
CA LEU A 523 -25.32 -12.92 -59.63
C LEU A 523 -26.78 -13.30 -59.34
N ALA A 524 -27.41 -14.08 -60.23
CA ALA A 524 -28.80 -14.56 -60.06
C ALA A 524 -29.81 -13.45 -59.65
N GLY A 525 -29.67 -12.24 -60.22
CA GLY A 525 -30.57 -11.11 -59.92
C GLY A 525 -30.15 -10.20 -58.77
N ALA A 526 -29.19 -10.59 -57.92
CA ALA A 526 -28.71 -9.76 -56.81
C ALA A 526 -27.52 -8.86 -57.23
N PRO A 527 -27.58 -7.52 -57.01
CA PRO A 527 -26.43 -6.64 -57.25
C PRO A 527 -25.35 -6.82 -56.18
N LEU A 528 -24.08 -7.00 -56.59
CA LEU A 528 -22.92 -7.11 -55.68
C LEU A 528 -22.51 -5.78 -55.00
N ARG A 529 -23.09 -4.66 -55.42
CA ARG A 529 -22.97 -3.35 -54.78
C ARG A 529 -24.38 -2.77 -54.63
N GLY A 530 -24.99 -2.94 -53.47
CA GLY A 530 -26.12 -2.10 -53.05
C GLY A 530 -25.55 -0.77 -52.57
N HIS A 531 -25.68 0.30 -53.34
CA HIS A 531 -25.49 1.65 -52.81
C HIS A 531 -26.83 2.14 -52.29
N GLY A 532 -26.96 2.39 -50.98
CA GLY A 532 -28.11 3.13 -50.42
C GLY A 532 -28.55 2.71 -49.03
N ASP A 533 -28.41 1.44 -48.65
CA ASP A 533 -28.83 0.95 -47.33
C ASP A 533 -27.66 0.28 -46.59
N ALA A 534 -27.33 0.79 -45.41
CA ALA A 534 -26.24 0.28 -44.57
C ALA A 534 -26.51 -1.13 -44.03
N TYR A 535 -27.77 -1.57 -43.99
CA TYR A 535 -28.16 -2.91 -43.56
C TYR A 535 -28.15 -3.95 -44.70
N GLU A 536 -28.07 -3.49 -45.95
CA GLU A 536 -28.05 -4.35 -47.15
C GLU A 536 -26.72 -4.34 -47.90
N ASP A 537 -25.72 -3.54 -47.47
CA ASP A 537 -24.38 -3.50 -48.09
C ASP A 537 -23.40 -4.48 -47.41
N PRO A 538 -23.19 -5.69 -47.98
CA PRO A 538 -22.29 -6.69 -47.41
C PRO A 538 -20.81 -6.31 -47.50
N LEU A 539 -20.45 -5.24 -48.22
CA LEU A 539 -19.07 -4.74 -48.28
C LEU A 539 -18.75 -3.79 -47.14
N ARG A 540 -19.68 -2.92 -46.75
CA ARG A 540 -19.45 -1.89 -45.72
C ARG A 540 -19.74 -2.39 -44.30
N GLU A 541 -20.58 -3.42 -44.14
CA GLU A 541 -20.96 -3.97 -42.82
C GLU A 541 -19.75 -4.35 -41.95
N HIS A 542 -18.70 -4.92 -42.54
CA HIS A 542 -17.50 -5.36 -41.82
C HIS A 542 -16.23 -4.55 -42.13
N ALA A 543 -16.33 -3.52 -42.98
CA ALA A 543 -15.18 -2.69 -43.34
C ALA A 543 -14.72 -1.83 -42.16
N TYR A 544 -13.40 -1.68 -42.00
CA TYR A 544 -12.76 -0.89 -40.94
C TYR A 544 -13.12 -1.32 -39.51
N ARG A 545 -13.68 -2.51 -39.32
CA ARG A 545 -14.01 -3.05 -38.00
C ARG A 545 -12.96 -4.05 -37.55
N ILE A 546 -12.46 -3.86 -36.35
CA ILE A 546 -11.53 -4.78 -35.70
C ILE A 546 -12.14 -5.30 -34.42
N ARG A 547 -11.97 -6.59 -34.17
CA ARG A 547 -12.30 -7.21 -32.88
C ARG A 547 -11.00 -7.52 -32.15
N VAL A 548 -10.89 -7.04 -30.91
CA VAL A 548 -9.76 -7.28 -30.02
C VAL A 548 -10.24 -8.11 -28.84
N SER A 549 -9.73 -9.33 -28.73
CA SER A 549 -10.16 -10.29 -27.71
C SER A 549 -8.99 -10.64 -26.78
N LEU A 550 -9.22 -10.53 -25.48
CA LEU A 550 -8.28 -10.98 -24.46
C LEU A 550 -8.59 -12.42 -24.03
N PRO A 551 -7.56 -13.28 -23.85
CA PRO A 551 -7.75 -14.63 -23.35
C PRO A 551 -8.31 -14.65 -21.93
N ALA A 552 -9.12 -15.65 -21.63
CA ALA A 552 -9.68 -15.86 -20.29
C ALA A 552 -8.57 -16.11 -19.25
N ARG A 553 -8.61 -15.41 -18.12
CA ARG A 553 -7.75 -15.67 -16.96
C ARG A 553 -8.59 -16.05 -15.73
N PRO A 554 -8.28 -17.17 -15.05
CA PRO A 554 -9.13 -17.71 -13.97
C PRO A 554 -9.16 -16.82 -12.71
N ASP A 555 -8.15 -15.98 -12.53
CA ASP A 555 -7.88 -15.15 -11.35
C ASP A 555 -8.25 -13.67 -11.52
N ARG A 556 -8.42 -13.20 -12.76
CA ARG A 556 -8.60 -11.77 -13.05
C ARG A 556 -9.54 -11.53 -14.22
N ARG A 557 -10.61 -10.75 -13.99
CA ARG A 557 -11.43 -10.20 -15.08
C ARG A 557 -10.75 -8.95 -15.66
N PRO A 558 -10.58 -8.85 -16.97
CA PRO A 558 -10.01 -7.65 -17.58
C PRO A 558 -10.99 -6.48 -17.48
N ASP A 559 -10.47 -5.29 -17.23
CA ASP A 559 -11.21 -4.04 -17.38
C ASP A 559 -11.38 -3.75 -18.87
N LEU A 560 -12.58 -4.02 -19.39
CA LEU A 560 -12.89 -3.86 -20.82
C LEU A 560 -13.00 -2.38 -21.22
N ASP A 561 -13.34 -1.49 -20.30
CA ASP A 561 -13.44 -0.06 -20.61
C ASP A 561 -12.03 0.54 -20.77
N ALA A 562 -11.10 0.18 -19.90
CA ALA A 562 -9.69 0.53 -20.04
C ALA A 562 -9.09 -0.07 -21.33
N LEU A 563 -9.45 -1.31 -21.67
CA LEU A 563 -9.01 -1.94 -22.93
C LEU A 563 -9.54 -1.18 -24.15
N ALA A 564 -10.82 -0.80 -24.14
CA ALA A 564 -11.43 -0.02 -25.23
C ALA A 564 -10.73 1.33 -25.43
N ARG A 565 -10.39 2.04 -24.34
CA ARG A 565 -9.66 3.31 -24.41
C ARG A 565 -8.24 3.13 -24.94
N LEU A 566 -7.52 2.11 -24.47
CA LEU A 566 -6.17 1.77 -24.97
C LEU A 566 -6.20 1.43 -26.46
N VAL A 567 -7.11 0.56 -26.89
CA VAL A 567 -7.24 0.17 -28.30
C VAL A 567 -7.59 1.38 -29.15
N ARG A 568 -8.52 2.24 -28.71
CA ARG A 568 -8.87 3.48 -29.43
C ARG A 568 -7.68 4.43 -29.56
N ALA A 569 -6.81 4.52 -28.56
CA ALA A 569 -5.62 5.36 -28.62
C ALA A 569 -4.58 4.84 -29.64
N GLN A 570 -4.52 3.51 -29.83
CA GLN A 570 -3.53 2.85 -30.70
C GLN A 570 -4.04 2.58 -32.12
N ALA A 571 -5.35 2.39 -32.29
CA ALA A 571 -5.97 2.09 -33.58
C ALA A 571 -6.09 3.35 -34.47
N PRO A 572 -6.13 3.19 -35.81
CA PRO A 572 -6.37 4.31 -36.71
C PRO A 572 -7.76 4.93 -36.47
N ALA A 573 -7.88 6.25 -36.61
CA ALA A 573 -9.13 6.97 -36.30
C ALA A 573 -10.35 6.53 -37.14
N HIS A 574 -10.13 5.93 -38.31
CA HIS A 574 -11.20 5.47 -39.21
C HIS A 574 -11.69 4.05 -38.87
N THR A 575 -11.08 3.36 -37.90
CA THR A 575 -11.50 2.00 -37.52
C THR A 575 -12.42 2.03 -36.32
N VAL A 576 -13.33 1.05 -36.27
CA VAL A 576 -14.21 0.80 -35.12
C VAL A 576 -13.74 -0.48 -34.44
N ALA A 577 -13.35 -0.36 -33.17
CA ALA A 577 -12.85 -1.49 -32.40
C ALA A 577 -13.91 -2.02 -31.44
N GLU A 578 -14.16 -3.33 -31.49
CA GLU A 578 -14.95 -4.06 -30.51
C GLU A 578 -14.01 -4.83 -29.58
N VAL A 579 -14.15 -4.66 -28.26
CA VAL A 579 -13.31 -5.35 -27.27
C VAL A 579 -14.08 -6.44 -26.55
N HIS A 580 -13.43 -7.59 -26.35
CA HIS A 580 -14.03 -8.75 -25.69
C HIS A 580 -13.06 -9.35 -24.67
N GLY A 581 -13.60 -9.79 -23.53
CA GLY A 581 -12.85 -10.51 -22.50
C GLY A 581 -13.24 -11.98 -22.46
N GLY A 582 -12.26 -12.88 -22.45
CA GLY A 582 -12.50 -14.31 -22.32
C GLY A 582 -13.05 -14.72 -20.96
N GLY A 583 -13.77 -15.84 -20.93
CA GLY A 583 -14.31 -16.45 -19.70
C GLY A 583 -15.73 -16.01 -19.34
N LEU A 584 -16.43 -15.34 -20.26
CA LEU A 584 -17.83 -14.94 -20.10
C LEU A 584 -18.84 -16.03 -20.52
N GLY A 585 -18.37 -17.19 -20.96
CA GLY A 585 -19.19 -18.31 -21.45
C GLY A 585 -19.24 -18.34 -22.98
N TRP A 586 -19.93 -19.34 -23.54
CA TRP A 586 -20.17 -19.43 -24.98
C TRP A 586 -21.25 -18.44 -25.40
N VAL A 587 -21.03 -17.69 -26.48
CA VAL A 587 -22.06 -16.85 -27.10
C VAL A 587 -22.49 -17.52 -28.40
N VAL A 588 -23.70 -18.07 -28.42
CA VAL A 588 -24.29 -18.72 -29.60
C VAL A 588 -24.79 -17.64 -30.58
N GLY A 589 -24.48 -17.81 -31.86
CA GLY A 589 -24.86 -16.87 -32.93
C GLY A 589 -23.74 -15.91 -33.36
N VAL A 590 -22.59 -15.94 -32.68
CA VAL A 590 -21.35 -15.26 -33.09
C VAL A 590 -20.19 -16.27 -33.10
N ARG A 591 -19.10 -15.95 -33.81
CA ARG A 591 -17.88 -16.77 -33.83
C ARG A 591 -17.31 -16.86 -32.41
N SER A 592 -17.24 -18.07 -31.86
CA SER A 592 -16.58 -18.39 -30.58
C SER A 592 -15.24 -19.10 -30.86
N VAL A 593 -14.16 -18.67 -30.22
CA VAL A 593 -12.79 -19.20 -30.40
C VAL A 593 -12.28 -19.83 -29.10
N VAL A 594 -12.14 -21.16 -29.12
CA VAL A 594 -11.59 -21.93 -28.00
C VAL A 594 -10.16 -21.47 -27.69
N GLY A 595 -9.90 -21.15 -26.43
CA GLY A 595 -8.62 -20.62 -25.93
C GLY A 595 -8.54 -19.09 -25.88
N VAL A 596 -9.52 -18.38 -26.43
CA VAL A 596 -9.54 -16.89 -26.48
C VAL A 596 -10.74 -16.36 -25.71
N ASP A 597 -11.93 -16.36 -26.33
CA ASP A 597 -13.18 -15.95 -25.66
C ASP A 597 -13.77 -17.09 -24.81
N THR A 598 -13.41 -18.32 -25.15
CA THR A 598 -13.97 -19.56 -24.63
C THR A 598 -12.89 -20.35 -23.91
N ALA A 599 -13.07 -20.58 -22.60
CA ALA A 599 -12.18 -21.43 -21.81
C ALA A 599 -12.79 -22.83 -21.62
N LEU A 600 -11.99 -23.87 -21.88
CA LEU A 600 -12.32 -25.23 -21.43
C LEU A 600 -11.90 -25.34 -19.97
N VAL A 601 -12.87 -25.30 -19.07
CA VAL A 601 -12.63 -25.44 -17.63
C VAL A 601 -12.93 -26.87 -17.18
N PRO A 602 -12.19 -27.42 -16.20
CA PRO A 602 -12.57 -28.66 -15.57
C PRO A 602 -14.00 -28.54 -15.02
N LEU A 603 -14.83 -29.57 -15.24
CA LEU A 603 -16.13 -29.62 -14.61
C LEU A 603 -15.96 -29.58 -13.09
N PRO A 604 -16.72 -28.74 -12.36
CA PRO A 604 -16.83 -28.93 -10.93
C PRO A 604 -17.32 -30.35 -10.65
N PRO A 605 -16.86 -31.01 -9.57
CA PRO A 605 -17.31 -32.37 -9.25
C PRO A 605 -18.83 -32.38 -9.15
N ALA A 606 -19.49 -33.31 -9.85
CA ALA A 606 -20.92 -33.49 -9.72
C ALA A 606 -21.22 -33.95 -8.29
N VAL A 607 -22.04 -33.21 -7.55
CA VAL A 607 -22.41 -33.55 -6.17
C VAL A 607 -23.88 -33.95 -6.16
N LEU A 608 -24.18 -35.16 -5.72
CA LEU A 608 -25.55 -35.58 -5.47
C LEU A 608 -26.00 -35.07 -4.09
N GLY A 609 -27.06 -34.29 -4.08
CA GLY A 609 -27.55 -33.53 -2.92
C GLY A 609 -27.27 -32.04 -3.09
N SER A 610 -28.32 -31.21 -3.09
CA SER A 610 -28.15 -29.77 -3.31
C SER A 610 -27.50 -29.10 -2.11
N ALA A 611 -26.52 -28.22 -2.35
CA ALA A 611 -26.00 -27.30 -1.32
C ALA A 611 -27.08 -26.35 -0.75
N ALA A 612 -28.26 -26.26 -1.39
CA ALA A 612 -29.40 -25.45 -0.96
C ALA A 612 -30.41 -26.20 -0.07
N ALA A 613 -30.30 -27.52 0.09
CA ALA A 613 -31.17 -28.29 0.98
C ALA A 613 -30.47 -28.45 2.34
N LYS A 614 -31.19 -28.15 3.43
CA LYS A 614 -30.71 -28.40 4.80
C LYS A 614 -30.13 -29.82 4.88
N PRO A 615 -28.90 -30.01 5.38
CA PRO A 615 -28.33 -31.34 5.53
C PRO A 615 -29.24 -32.16 6.45
N VAL A 616 -29.77 -33.26 5.94
CA VAL A 616 -30.36 -34.31 6.77
C VAL A 616 -29.21 -34.93 7.55
N ALA A 617 -29.33 -34.97 8.88
CA ALA A 617 -28.26 -35.45 9.75
C ALA A 617 -27.78 -36.84 9.31
N GLY A 618 -26.50 -36.95 8.95
CA GLY A 618 -25.85 -38.22 8.59
C GLY A 618 -25.67 -38.51 7.10
N VAL A 619 -26.14 -37.66 6.18
CA VAL A 619 -25.92 -37.85 4.73
C VAL A 619 -24.99 -36.76 4.19
N GLU A 620 -23.71 -37.09 4.01
CA GLU A 620 -22.77 -36.19 3.33
C GLU A 620 -23.11 -36.10 1.83
N PRO A 621 -22.98 -34.91 1.20
CA PRO A 621 -23.17 -34.78 -0.23
C PRO A 621 -22.20 -35.69 -0.99
N LEU A 622 -22.73 -36.66 -1.74
CA LEU A 622 -21.91 -37.64 -2.44
C LEU A 622 -21.23 -36.96 -3.63
N ARG A 623 -19.91 -36.79 -3.55
CA ARG A 623 -19.09 -36.34 -4.67
C ARG A 623 -18.94 -37.48 -5.67
N LEU A 624 -19.54 -37.32 -6.84
CA LEU A 624 -19.36 -38.23 -7.96
C LEU A 624 -17.97 -38.01 -8.59
N ASN A 625 -17.32 -39.11 -8.97
CA ASN A 625 -16.01 -39.09 -9.63
C ASN A 625 -16.11 -38.52 -11.07
N ARG A 626 -14.95 -38.19 -11.66
CA ARG A 626 -14.80 -37.48 -12.95
C ARG A 626 -15.44 -38.13 -14.20
N GLN A 627 -16.12 -39.26 -14.07
CA GLN A 627 -16.75 -40.01 -15.17
C GLN A 627 -18.23 -40.35 -14.93
N SER A 628 -18.88 -39.75 -13.94
CA SER A 628 -20.30 -40.03 -13.67
C SER A 628 -21.21 -39.20 -14.57
N VAL A 629 -21.92 -39.86 -15.49
CA VAL A 629 -22.97 -39.25 -16.31
C VAL A 629 -24.33 -39.51 -15.65
N LEU A 630 -24.99 -38.45 -15.16
CA LEU A 630 -26.38 -38.53 -14.73
C LEU A 630 -27.27 -38.36 -15.97
N ALA A 631 -27.80 -39.46 -16.48
CA ALA A 631 -28.80 -39.44 -17.53
C ALA A 631 -30.21 -39.52 -16.90
N PRO A 632 -31.22 -38.84 -17.48
CA PRO A 632 -32.60 -39.15 -17.15
C PRO A 632 -32.86 -40.62 -17.45
N GLY A 633 -33.54 -41.34 -16.54
CA GLY A 633 -33.95 -42.71 -16.82
C GLY A 633 -34.81 -42.78 -18.08
N ARG A 634 -35.09 -43.99 -18.61
CA ARG A 634 -35.88 -44.20 -19.85
C ARG A 634 -37.25 -43.47 -19.94
N ARG A 635 -37.74 -42.87 -18.85
CA ARG A 635 -38.98 -42.06 -18.76
C ARG A 635 -38.77 -40.66 -18.16
N GLY A 636 -37.53 -40.20 -17.98
CA GLY A 636 -37.21 -38.90 -17.38
C GLY A 636 -37.28 -37.76 -18.40
N GLU A 637 -37.80 -36.62 -17.99
CA GLU A 637 -37.87 -35.42 -18.84
C GLU A 637 -36.46 -34.86 -19.12
N TYR A 638 -36.17 -34.61 -20.39
CA TYR A 638 -34.99 -33.84 -20.80
C TYR A 638 -35.26 -32.35 -20.53
N ARG A 639 -34.51 -31.75 -19.60
CA ARG A 639 -34.50 -30.28 -19.46
C ARG A 639 -33.54 -29.71 -20.51
N GLY A 640 -34.09 -28.99 -21.49
CA GLY A 640 -33.29 -28.22 -22.44
C GLY A 640 -32.55 -27.07 -21.76
N ILE A 641 -31.52 -26.54 -22.43
CA ILE A 641 -30.84 -25.31 -22.01
C ILE A 641 -31.77 -24.13 -22.33
N ALA A 642 -32.13 -23.34 -21.31
CA ALA A 642 -32.89 -22.12 -21.50
C ALA A 642 -31.98 -20.97 -21.99
N VAL A 643 -32.39 -20.29 -23.07
CA VAL A 643 -31.66 -19.14 -23.60
C VAL A 643 -31.69 -17.99 -22.58
N GLY A 644 -30.52 -17.48 -22.21
CA GLY A 644 -30.37 -16.39 -21.21
C GLY A 644 -29.90 -16.85 -19.83
N GLU A 645 -29.85 -18.16 -19.56
CA GLU A 645 -29.30 -18.71 -18.31
C GLU A 645 -27.85 -19.19 -18.49
N ARG A 646 -26.99 -18.88 -17.51
CA ARG A 646 -25.60 -19.38 -17.50
C ARG A 646 -25.60 -20.90 -17.34
N SER A 647 -25.13 -21.60 -18.36
CA SER A 647 -24.98 -23.05 -18.37
C SER A 647 -23.50 -23.43 -18.49
N THR A 648 -23.05 -24.41 -17.69
CA THR A 648 -21.67 -24.93 -17.75
C THR A 648 -21.66 -26.18 -18.62
N VAL A 649 -20.98 -26.13 -19.76
CA VAL A 649 -20.72 -27.31 -20.60
C VAL A 649 -19.31 -27.81 -20.29
N GLY A 650 -19.21 -29.06 -19.84
CA GLY A 650 -17.93 -29.72 -19.66
C GLY A 650 -17.60 -30.62 -20.83
N VAL A 651 -16.31 -30.74 -21.14
CA VAL A 651 -15.81 -31.78 -22.05
C VAL A 651 -15.03 -32.81 -21.25
N THR A 652 -15.38 -34.08 -21.42
CA THR A 652 -14.50 -35.21 -21.11
C THR A 652 -13.59 -35.40 -22.31
N THR A 653 -12.38 -34.85 -22.26
CA THR A 653 -11.35 -35.21 -23.25
C THR A 653 -10.90 -36.64 -22.97
N VAL A 654 -11.42 -37.59 -23.73
CA VAL A 654 -10.84 -38.93 -23.80
C VAL A 654 -9.72 -38.86 -24.83
N VAL A 655 -8.48 -38.77 -24.36
CA VAL A 655 -7.31 -38.97 -25.21
C VAL A 655 -7.11 -40.48 -25.32
N TRP A 656 -7.23 -41.02 -26.51
CA TRP A 656 -6.80 -42.39 -26.82
C TRP A 656 -5.34 -42.39 -27.24
#